data_AF-A0A959JA32-F1
#
_entry.id   AF-A0A959JA32-F1
#
_cell.length_a   1.000
_cell.length_b   1.000
_cell.length_c   1.000
_cell.angle_alpha   90.00
_cell.angle_beta   90.00
_cell.angle_gamma   90.00
#
_symmetry.space_group_name_H-M   'P 1'
#
loop_
_entity.id
_entity.type
_entity.pdbx_description
1 polymer ?
#
loop_
_entity_poly.entity_id
_entity_poly.type
_entity_poly.pdbx_seq_one_letter_code
_entity_poly.pdbx_strand_id
1 'polypeptide(L)'
;MEKEKQIAFGDYFKEDPFQSNLPTGVPETDLKEKQADARPVLRNEPRADDAERRKYYQALRRFFADGTKTGKCLTMPVAPVLLAAFLRGQHPDTDFPVFYDFEAQTLSPVRSLLQEVHKQLFKEGEASLLGQNLLRLEAYLRQSLTGKKPEDYGKTLEEAFSHLKMLEVHGEEGQLFVKSCDRLEEELMNHQGVIIDFSSRTPFQLLNLEIGQRQKSTRQLVDRIRKLISGIKELLQLHHSASTESRRKEQEPDDLISSMVSFSAVEQLMPADASAGWTSERLQRIQSALATLEHAVEFFQEHTSMVFVTADLAREFALDTILKETTLDITTGHPCAKAEAYFRSEMNDLVGIIASMRLAELELANAYEEDLHNTYFDRFGFVNLREEDIQLLPPLLVIAESRQLLQEPEDLLALLTDNAPIKVFAVNRLSDLALPDEDPDQPVFRQELAALALSHRNAYIFQGTSDQPEALHQALQTGLYSPLPVLWNVLFADQAADDSLYDFTTLNTACESRTFPRLAYNILAGEQFGSRFTIAANPQAGRQFACYDLEVMVDGKPETLAFTLTPADFYAMDPVRTAELEVIPPSLYPDVLMPLQDYLNTPVQALAEHLPFIWVLDDENRLHKAAVPFSWLAPCKERLDNWQFIQELGGVNSYHVSRAIELARTEWEAEKVKEIEELKADMDAKIEHIRKEEGGKAMDRLVNVLLDLDHNLSAVPSATAPKTQALPMPADKPKQVDIPAPEPEEKEEEISAEAWIETFRCTTCNDCINAVPGVFKYNGDKQAIVHNPQGGTYALIVAAAEKCPARCIHPGLPQHPDEPNLEALIKRAEQFN
;
A
#
# COMPACT_ATOMS: atom_id res chain seq x y z
N MET A 1 16.22 -19.17 -55.38
CA MET A 1 17.13 -19.47 -54.25
C MET A 1 17.91 -18.19 -53.98
N GLU A 2 17.39 -17.34 -53.10
CA GLU A 2 17.69 -17.33 -51.65
C GLU A 2 19.10 -16.73 -51.42
N LYS A 3 19.33 -15.68 -50.63
CA LYS A 3 18.65 -15.19 -49.42
C LYS A 3 18.64 -13.66 -49.36
N GLU A 4 17.51 -13.13 -48.91
CA GLU A 4 17.37 -11.80 -48.30
C GLU A 4 18.36 -11.66 -47.13
N LYS A 5 19.10 -10.55 -47.10
CA LYS A 5 19.75 -10.09 -45.87
C LYS A 5 18.75 -9.20 -45.16
N GLN A 6 18.12 -9.74 -44.11
CA GLN A 6 17.50 -8.92 -43.06
C GLN A 6 18.56 -8.00 -42.48
N ILE A 7 18.36 -6.70 -42.63
CA ILE A 7 19.07 -5.67 -41.88
C ILE A 7 18.33 -5.59 -40.54
N ALA A 8 19.05 -5.76 -39.43
CA ALA A 8 18.46 -5.61 -38.11
C ALA A 8 18.10 -4.14 -37.87
N PHE A 9 16.92 -3.89 -37.31
CA PHE A 9 16.32 -2.57 -37.14
C PHE A 9 17.12 -1.61 -36.23
N GLY A 10 18.10 -2.14 -35.48
CA GLY A 10 19.00 -1.37 -34.61
C GLY A 10 20.09 -0.57 -35.34
N ASP A 11 20.32 -0.81 -36.63
CA ASP A 11 21.40 -0.15 -37.39
C ASP A 11 20.97 1.16 -38.08
N TYR A 12 19.72 1.61 -37.90
CA TYR A 12 19.20 2.85 -38.49
C TYR A 12 19.44 4.11 -37.66
N PHE A 13 19.87 3.98 -36.40
CA PHE A 13 20.13 5.13 -35.52
C PHE A 13 21.64 5.30 -35.32
N LYS A 14 22.23 6.24 -36.06
CA LYS A 14 23.55 6.79 -35.72
C LYS A 14 23.37 7.85 -34.63
N GLU A 15 23.91 7.52 -33.45
CA GLU A 15 24.35 8.41 -32.35
C GLU A 15 23.61 9.76 -32.22
N ASP A 16 22.66 9.81 -31.28
CA ASP A 16 22.08 11.05 -30.72
C ASP A 16 22.72 11.30 -29.33
N PRO A 17 22.82 12.55 -28.83
CA PRO A 17 23.65 12.97 -27.71
C PRO A 17 22.99 12.65 -26.35
N PHE A 18 22.75 11.37 -26.09
CA PHE A 18 22.31 10.84 -24.78
C PHE A 18 23.50 10.43 -23.90
N GLN A 19 24.67 11.07 -24.06
CA GLN A 19 25.70 11.06 -23.02
C GLN A 19 25.33 12.09 -21.96
N SER A 20 24.72 11.56 -20.89
CA SER A 20 24.98 11.91 -19.51
C SER A 20 25.15 13.39 -19.16
N ASN A 21 24.18 13.91 -18.41
CA ASN A 21 24.48 14.79 -17.28
C ASN A 21 25.30 14.02 -16.22
N LEU A 22 26.53 13.64 -16.56
CA LEU A 22 27.61 13.47 -15.61
C LEU A 22 28.31 14.84 -15.51
N PRO A 23 28.71 15.28 -14.31
CA PRO A 23 29.45 16.53 -14.15
C PRO A 23 30.68 16.52 -15.08
N THR A 24 30.81 17.60 -15.83
CA THR A 24 31.87 17.86 -16.81
C THR A 24 33.25 17.43 -16.33
N GLY A 25 33.89 16.48 -17.02
CA GLY A 25 35.34 16.26 -16.87
C GLY A 25 35.87 14.83 -16.96
N VAL A 26 35.48 14.02 -17.95
CA VAL A 26 36.29 12.85 -18.37
C VAL A 26 36.25 12.75 -19.91
N PRO A 27 37.40 12.74 -20.61
CA PRO A 27 37.43 12.71 -22.08
C PRO A 27 36.84 11.40 -22.66
N GLU A 28 36.02 11.56 -23.71
CA GLU A 28 35.19 10.57 -24.44
C GLU A 28 35.91 9.35 -25.07
N THR A 29 37.16 9.06 -24.73
CA THR A 29 37.92 7.97 -25.38
C THR A 29 37.80 6.58 -24.73
N ASP A 30 37.16 6.44 -23.56
CA ASP A 30 37.06 5.15 -22.86
C ASP A 30 35.64 4.51 -22.85
N LEU A 31 34.64 5.12 -23.50
CA LEU A 31 33.24 4.62 -23.46
C LEU A 31 32.92 3.47 -24.43
N LYS A 32 33.90 2.96 -25.20
CA LYS A 32 33.70 1.80 -26.11
C LYS A 32 34.37 0.49 -25.66
N GLU A 33 34.89 0.41 -24.43
CA GLU A 33 35.33 -0.86 -23.85
C GLU A 33 34.50 -1.26 -22.62
N LYS A 34 33.70 -2.32 -22.80
CA LYS A 34 32.90 -3.08 -21.82
C LYS A 34 31.58 -2.44 -21.36
N GLN A 35 30.50 -2.75 -22.09
CA GLN A 35 29.24 -3.10 -21.43
C GLN A 35 29.48 -4.39 -20.63
N ALA A 36 30.11 -4.25 -19.46
CA ALA A 36 30.27 -5.34 -18.51
C ALA A 36 28.88 -5.69 -17.96
N ASP A 37 28.59 -6.99 -17.86
CA ASP A 37 27.42 -7.55 -17.18
C ASP A 37 27.06 -6.73 -15.92
N ALA A 38 25.81 -6.22 -15.86
CA ALA A 38 25.33 -5.28 -14.84
C ALA A 38 25.38 -5.84 -13.41
N ARG A 39 25.43 -7.17 -13.30
CA ARG A 39 25.36 -7.91 -12.04
C ARG A 39 26.60 -7.69 -11.16
N PRO A 40 26.42 -7.55 -9.84
CA PRO A 40 27.54 -7.53 -8.90
C PRO A 40 28.39 -8.80 -9.00
N VAL A 41 29.69 -8.68 -8.73
CA VAL A 41 30.63 -9.81 -8.80
C VAL A 41 30.99 -10.25 -7.40
N LEU A 42 30.77 -11.52 -7.07
CA LEU A 42 31.29 -12.14 -5.86
C LEU A 42 32.51 -12.98 -6.21
N ARG A 43 33.66 -12.66 -5.62
CA ARG A 43 34.90 -13.44 -5.81
C ARG A 43 35.12 -14.34 -4.62
N ASN A 44 35.25 -15.64 -4.86
CA ASN A 44 35.70 -16.56 -3.83
C ASN A 44 37.24 -16.62 -3.84
N GLU A 45 37.87 -15.97 -2.87
CA GLU A 45 39.31 -16.12 -2.66
C GLU A 45 39.63 -17.39 -1.84
N PRO A 46 40.78 -18.04 -2.09
CA PRO A 46 41.23 -19.14 -1.24
C PRO A 46 41.38 -18.65 0.21
N ARG A 47 40.81 -19.43 1.15
CA ARG A 47 40.84 -19.12 2.58
C ARG A 47 42.28 -19.01 3.09
N ALA A 48 42.55 -17.97 3.87
CA ALA A 48 43.82 -17.80 4.57
C ALA A 48 44.02 -18.89 5.65
N ASP A 49 45.25 -18.99 6.18
CA ASP A 49 45.60 -19.95 7.24
C ASP A 49 44.76 -19.73 8.52
N ASP A 50 44.42 -20.81 9.20
CA ASP A 50 43.53 -20.79 10.38
C ASP A 50 44.11 -19.94 11.53
N ALA A 51 45.44 -19.89 11.68
CA ALA A 51 46.09 -19.05 12.67
C ALA A 51 45.90 -17.55 12.37
N GLU A 52 45.95 -17.19 11.09
CA GLU A 52 45.73 -15.81 10.64
C GLU A 52 44.26 -15.40 10.79
N ARG A 53 43.33 -16.29 10.42
CA ARG A 53 41.88 -16.09 10.60
C ARG A 53 41.50 -15.89 12.06
N ARG A 54 42.06 -16.69 12.99
CA ARG A 54 41.84 -16.54 14.43
C ARG A 54 42.35 -15.20 14.98
N LYS A 55 43.53 -14.76 14.53
CA LYS A 55 44.10 -13.46 14.94
C LYS A 55 43.24 -12.30 14.41
N TYR A 56 42.78 -12.41 13.16
CA TYR A 56 41.89 -11.41 12.56
C TYR A 56 40.52 -11.38 13.26
N TYR A 57 39.95 -12.54 13.58
CA TYR A 57 38.71 -12.63 14.35
C TYR A 57 38.79 -11.92 15.72
N GLN A 58 39.89 -12.07 16.45
CA GLN A 58 40.10 -11.33 17.71
C GLN A 58 40.15 -9.82 17.50
N ALA A 59 40.69 -9.35 16.37
CA ALA A 59 40.68 -7.94 16.02
C ALA A 59 39.27 -7.48 15.64
N LEU A 60 38.52 -8.27 14.86
CA LEU A 60 37.12 -7.98 14.52
C LEU A 60 36.23 -7.91 15.76
N ARG A 61 36.47 -8.73 16.78
CA ARG A 61 35.76 -8.62 18.07
C ARG A 61 36.03 -7.32 18.79
N ARG A 62 37.23 -6.75 18.66
CA ARG A 62 37.53 -5.42 19.22
C ARG A 62 36.79 -4.35 18.43
N PHE A 63 36.89 -4.38 17.10
CA PHE A 63 36.10 -3.53 16.21
C PHE A 63 34.61 -3.56 16.57
N PHE A 64 34.03 -4.74 16.74
CA PHE A 64 32.64 -4.88 17.12
C PHE A 64 32.33 -4.19 18.45
N ALA A 65 33.19 -4.36 19.47
CA ALA A 65 32.97 -3.84 20.81
C ALA A 65 33.17 -2.33 20.96
N ASP A 66 34.18 -1.75 20.31
CA ASP A 66 34.60 -0.35 20.52
C ASP A 66 34.84 0.45 19.23
N GLY A 67 34.47 -0.10 18.07
CA GLY A 67 34.65 0.55 16.75
C GLY A 67 36.10 0.59 16.25
N THR A 68 37.07 0.06 17.00
CA THR A 68 38.50 0.16 16.61
C THR A 68 38.82 -0.70 15.40
N LYS A 69 39.17 -0.06 14.28
CA LYS A 69 39.52 -0.72 13.02
C LYS A 69 40.68 -1.71 13.16
N THR A 70 40.63 -2.84 12.44
CA THR A 70 41.61 -3.93 12.61
C THR A 70 42.95 -3.71 11.89
N GLY A 71 43.06 -2.67 11.05
CA GLY A 71 44.26 -2.33 10.27
C GLY A 71 44.58 -3.29 9.10
N LYS A 72 43.82 -4.40 8.97
CA LYS A 72 43.84 -5.35 7.84
C LYS A 72 42.57 -5.28 6.97
N CYS A 73 41.72 -4.29 7.22
CA CYS A 73 40.52 -4.03 6.43
C CYS A 73 40.85 -3.52 5.02
N LEU A 74 39.92 -3.74 4.11
CA LEU A 74 39.93 -3.07 2.82
C LEU A 74 39.56 -1.59 3.03
N THR A 75 40.53 -0.69 2.93
CA THR A 75 40.29 0.76 2.94
C THR A 75 39.89 1.20 1.53
N MET A 76 38.63 0.96 1.18
CA MET A 76 38.05 1.33 -0.12
C MET A 76 36.72 2.05 0.09
N PRO A 77 36.35 2.99 -0.80
CA PRO A 77 35.00 3.53 -0.79
C PRO A 77 34.04 2.39 -1.12
N VAL A 78 33.03 2.22 -0.27
CA VAL A 78 31.96 1.25 -0.48
C VAL A 78 30.61 1.93 -0.41
N ALA A 79 29.62 1.31 -1.02
CA ALA A 79 28.23 1.76 -1.01
C ALA A 79 27.30 0.59 -0.68
N PRO A 80 26.09 0.84 -0.15
CA PRO A 80 25.07 -0.19 0.01
C PRO A 80 24.74 -0.86 -1.32
N VAL A 81 24.38 -2.15 -1.26
CA VAL A 81 24.04 -2.94 -2.46
C VAL A 81 22.91 -2.31 -3.28
N LEU A 82 22.01 -1.57 -2.64
CA LEU A 82 20.88 -0.90 -3.28
C LEU A 82 21.32 0.15 -4.32
N LEU A 83 22.51 0.72 -4.16
CA LEU A 83 23.06 1.69 -5.11
C LEU A 83 23.73 1.01 -6.31
N ALA A 84 23.77 -0.32 -6.42
CA ALA A 84 24.44 -1.03 -7.52
C ALA A 84 24.01 -0.54 -8.91
N ALA A 85 22.69 -0.46 -9.11
CA ALA A 85 22.10 -0.02 -10.37
C ALA A 85 22.44 1.46 -10.64
N PHE A 86 22.35 2.30 -9.61
CA PHE A 86 22.63 3.73 -9.69
C PHE A 86 24.09 4.03 -10.04
N LEU A 87 25.05 3.32 -9.43
CA LEU A 87 26.48 3.46 -9.70
C LEU A 87 26.86 3.17 -11.16
N ARG A 88 26.00 2.49 -11.91
CA ARG A 88 26.19 2.19 -13.35
C ARG A 88 25.30 3.02 -14.27
N GLY A 89 24.66 4.06 -13.76
CA GLY A 89 23.81 4.96 -14.54
C GLY A 89 22.47 4.34 -14.95
N GLN A 90 22.03 3.24 -14.32
CA GLN A 90 20.66 2.79 -14.44
C GLN A 90 19.79 3.67 -13.55
N HIS A 91 18.82 4.36 -14.15
CA HIS A 91 17.85 5.16 -13.42
C HIS A 91 16.88 4.23 -12.67
N PRO A 92 16.60 4.48 -11.37
CA PRO A 92 15.55 3.77 -10.68
C PRO A 92 14.23 3.97 -11.42
N ASP A 93 13.36 2.97 -11.38
CA ASP A 93 12.00 3.13 -11.88
C ASP A 93 11.27 4.10 -10.94
N THR A 94 10.97 5.30 -11.43
CA THR A 94 10.32 6.36 -10.65
C THR A 94 8.90 6.59 -11.14
N ASP A 95 7.98 6.81 -10.21
CA ASP A 95 6.60 7.23 -10.51
C ASP A 95 6.51 8.68 -11.03
N PHE A 96 7.62 9.42 -11.00
CA PHE A 96 7.74 10.78 -11.53
C PHE A 96 8.23 10.81 -12.98
N PRO A 97 7.90 11.83 -13.79
CA PRO A 97 6.99 12.93 -13.45
C PRO A 97 5.53 12.46 -13.39
N VAL A 98 4.72 13.17 -12.61
CA VAL A 98 3.29 12.91 -12.43
C VAL A 98 2.44 13.97 -13.10
N PHE A 99 1.31 13.55 -13.64
CA PHE A 99 0.28 14.42 -14.21
C PHE A 99 -0.89 14.53 -13.22
N TYR A 100 -1.30 15.75 -12.90
CA TYR A 100 -2.51 16.04 -12.13
C TYR A 100 -3.62 16.53 -13.06
N ASP A 101 -4.70 15.76 -13.16
CA ASP A 101 -5.88 16.11 -13.96
C ASP A 101 -6.83 17.01 -13.14
N PHE A 102 -7.11 18.23 -13.64
CA PHE A 102 -7.97 19.18 -12.94
C PHE A 102 -9.44 18.78 -12.88
N GLU A 103 -9.92 18.03 -13.88
CA GLU A 103 -11.31 17.58 -13.97
C GLU A 103 -11.52 16.32 -13.14
N ALA A 104 -10.66 15.32 -13.33
CA ALA A 104 -10.76 14.04 -12.61
C ALA A 104 -10.28 14.15 -11.16
N GLN A 105 -9.46 15.15 -10.82
CA GLN A 105 -8.81 15.29 -9.51
C GLN A 105 -8.00 14.05 -9.13
N THR A 106 -7.30 13.51 -10.12
CA THR A 106 -6.46 12.33 -10.00
C THR A 106 -5.04 12.67 -10.37
N LEU A 107 -4.11 12.05 -9.65
CA LEU A 107 -2.70 12.09 -9.95
C LEU A 107 -2.28 10.75 -10.54
N SER A 108 -1.51 10.76 -11.63
CA SER A 108 -0.99 9.54 -12.26
C SER A 108 0.42 9.75 -12.81
N PRO A 109 1.33 8.76 -12.72
CA PRO A 109 2.59 8.77 -13.45
C PRO A 109 2.34 9.01 -14.93
N VAL A 110 3.11 9.94 -15.50
CA VAL A 110 3.02 10.26 -16.93
C VAL A 110 3.29 9.02 -17.77
N ARG A 111 4.19 8.13 -17.32
CA ARG A 111 4.43 6.84 -17.98
C ARG A 111 3.15 6.02 -18.10
N SER A 112 2.44 5.82 -17.00
CA SER A 112 1.21 5.03 -16.95
C SER A 112 0.13 5.65 -17.83
N LEU A 113 0.00 6.98 -17.80
CA LEU A 113 -0.92 7.73 -18.67
C LEU A 113 -0.59 7.50 -20.16
N LEU A 114 0.68 7.68 -20.56
CA LEU A 114 1.12 7.48 -21.94
C LEU A 114 0.86 6.05 -22.43
N GLN A 115 1.13 5.05 -21.58
CA GLN A 115 0.92 3.63 -21.89
C GLN A 115 -0.57 3.30 -22.03
N GLU A 116 -1.41 3.79 -21.12
CA GLU A 116 -2.84 3.53 -21.13
C GLU A 116 -3.53 4.17 -22.34
N VAL A 117 -3.22 5.45 -22.64
CA VAL A 117 -3.77 6.15 -23.80
C VAL A 117 -3.29 5.49 -25.11
N HIS A 118 -2.02 5.08 -25.19
CA HIS A 118 -1.52 4.33 -26.36
C HIS A 118 -2.29 3.01 -26.56
N LYS A 119 -2.51 2.24 -25.50
CA LYS A 119 -3.24 0.98 -25.54
C LYS A 119 -4.72 1.15 -25.93
N GLN A 120 -5.34 2.26 -25.54
CA GLN A 120 -6.73 2.58 -25.90
C GLN A 120 -6.88 3.01 -27.36
N LEU A 121 -5.91 3.79 -27.88
CA LEU A 121 -5.97 4.34 -29.24
C LEU A 121 -5.53 3.38 -30.34
N PHE A 122 -4.58 2.48 -30.05
CA PHE A 122 -3.92 1.63 -31.05
C PHE A 122 -4.15 0.16 -30.76
N LYS A 123 -4.45 -0.63 -31.81
CA LYS A 123 -4.47 -2.09 -31.70
C LYS A 123 -3.05 -2.64 -31.56
N GLU A 124 -2.92 -3.85 -31.03
CA GLU A 124 -1.62 -4.53 -30.92
C GLU A 124 -0.87 -4.52 -32.26
N GLY A 125 0.32 -3.91 -32.25
CA GLY A 125 1.22 -3.81 -33.42
C GLY A 125 0.96 -2.65 -34.38
N GLU A 126 -0.13 -1.89 -34.27
CA GLU A 126 -0.49 -0.79 -35.21
C GLU A 126 0.46 0.42 -35.12
N ALA A 127 0.91 0.76 -33.92
CA ALA A 127 1.83 1.86 -33.64
C ALA A 127 3.03 1.39 -32.81
N SER A 128 3.66 0.30 -33.23
CA SER A 128 4.79 -0.33 -32.52
C SER A 128 5.99 0.62 -32.34
N LEU A 129 6.31 1.39 -33.38
CA LEU A 129 7.37 2.42 -33.34
C LEU A 129 7.11 3.50 -32.30
N LEU A 130 5.87 3.98 -32.17
CA LEU A 130 5.49 4.94 -31.13
C LEU A 130 5.56 4.30 -29.75
N GLY A 131 5.04 3.07 -29.60
CA GLY A 131 5.07 2.31 -28.35
C GLY A 131 6.50 2.12 -27.81
N GLN A 132 7.46 1.84 -28.70
CA GLN A 132 8.89 1.70 -28.35
C GLN A 132 9.54 3.02 -27.89
N ASN A 133 8.97 4.17 -28.29
CA ASN A 133 9.52 5.49 -27.98
C ASN A 133 8.73 6.25 -26.89
N LEU A 134 7.74 5.63 -26.22
CA LEU A 134 7.00 6.29 -25.12
C LEU A 134 7.91 6.70 -23.96
N LEU A 135 8.90 5.86 -23.60
CA LEU A 135 9.89 6.19 -22.57
C LEU A 135 10.76 7.39 -22.96
N ARG A 136 10.99 7.59 -24.25
CA ARG A 136 11.74 8.74 -24.76
C ARG A 136 10.91 10.02 -24.65
N LEU A 137 9.61 9.93 -24.91
CA LEU A 137 8.67 11.04 -24.70
C LEU A 137 8.61 11.44 -23.22
N GLU A 138 8.50 10.48 -22.30
CA GLU A 138 8.58 10.73 -20.85
C GLU A 138 9.91 11.41 -20.47
N ALA A 139 11.03 10.96 -21.03
CA ALA A 139 12.33 11.56 -20.75
C ALA A 139 12.40 13.03 -21.22
N TYR A 140 11.84 13.37 -22.38
CA TYR A 140 11.74 14.76 -22.84
C TYR A 140 10.87 15.61 -21.90
N LEU A 141 9.74 15.07 -21.44
CA LEU A 141 8.88 15.75 -20.46
C LEU A 141 9.62 16.02 -19.16
N ARG A 142 10.37 15.05 -18.63
CA ARG A 142 11.18 15.23 -17.42
C ARG A 142 12.25 16.30 -17.59
N GLN A 143 12.94 16.33 -18.74
CA GLN A 143 13.97 17.32 -19.02
C GLN A 143 13.42 18.76 -19.05
N SER A 144 12.18 18.93 -19.50
CA SER A 144 11.53 20.24 -19.49
C SER A 144 11.17 20.74 -18.09
N LEU A 145 11.16 19.88 -17.07
CA LEU A 145 10.68 20.19 -15.71
C LEU A 145 11.76 20.36 -14.65
N THR A 146 12.98 19.87 -14.89
CA THR A 146 14.04 19.84 -13.88
C THR A 146 14.26 21.22 -13.23
N GLY A 147 13.99 21.33 -11.92
CA GLY A 147 14.13 22.57 -11.15
C GLY A 147 13.05 23.65 -11.38
N LYS A 148 11.95 23.33 -12.07
CA LYS A 148 10.85 24.25 -12.37
C LYS A 148 9.63 24.05 -11.47
N LYS A 149 8.72 25.02 -11.50
CA LYS A 149 7.40 24.95 -10.84
C LYS A 149 6.50 23.97 -11.61
N PRO A 150 5.33 23.57 -11.07
CA PRO A 150 4.35 22.84 -11.86
C PRO A 150 4.09 23.59 -13.17
N GLU A 151 4.34 22.93 -14.29
CA GLU A 151 4.18 23.51 -15.62
C GLU A 151 2.85 23.05 -16.22
N ASP A 152 2.37 23.85 -17.16
CA ASP A 152 1.20 23.50 -17.97
C ASP A 152 1.49 22.23 -18.78
N TYR A 153 0.65 21.21 -18.59
CA TYR A 153 0.85 19.92 -19.24
C TYR A 153 0.82 20.04 -20.77
N GLY A 154 -0.14 20.78 -21.32
CA GLY A 154 -0.33 20.92 -22.77
C GLY A 154 0.89 21.57 -23.45
N LYS A 155 1.41 22.67 -22.89
CA LYS A 155 2.63 23.31 -23.43
C LYS A 155 3.84 22.38 -23.40
N THR A 156 4.06 21.71 -22.26
CA THR A 156 5.20 20.78 -22.09
C THR A 156 5.09 19.60 -23.06
N LEU A 157 3.86 19.13 -23.30
CA LEU A 157 3.55 18.04 -24.20
C LEU A 157 3.82 18.40 -25.66
N GLU A 158 3.38 19.58 -26.12
CA GLU A 158 3.65 20.10 -27.47
C GLU A 158 5.17 20.17 -27.76
N GLU A 159 5.95 20.66 -26.80
CA GLU A 159 7.42 20.72 -26.90
C GLU A 159 8.03 19.30 -27.00
N ALA A 160 7.58 18.37 -26.16
CA ALA A 160 8.08 17.00 -26.15
C ALA A 160 7.73 16.23 -27.43
N PHE A 161 6.50 16.36 -27.96
CA PHE A 161 6.12 15.78 -29.26
C PHE A 161 6.88 16.42 -30.42
N SER A 162 7.16 17.73 -30.35
CA SER A 162 7.99 18.40 -31.35
C SER A 162 9.38 17.78 -31.42
N HIS A 163 10.02 17.49 -30.27
CA HIS A 163 11.30 16.78 -30.24
C HIS A 163 11.18 15.33 -30.72
N LEU A 164 10.12 14.61 -30.32
CA LEU A 164 9.91 13.22 -30.73
C LEU A 164 9.75 13.09 -32.26
N LYS A 165 9.06 14.05 -32.90
CA LYS A 165 8.85 14.08 -34.36
C LYS A 165 10.13 14.41 -35.15
N MET A 166 11.18 14.93 -34.50
CA MET A 166 12.47 15.19 -35.15
C MET A 166 13.33 13.93 -35.36
N LEU A 167 12.90 12.77 -34.85
CA LEU A 167 13.58 11.50 -35.08
C LEU A 167 13.62 11.15 -36.57
N GLU A 168 14.82 10.88 -37.11
CA GLU A 168 15.01 10.53 -38.52
C GLU A 168 14.48 9.12 -38.83
N VAL A 169 13.16 9.00 -39.03
CA VAL A 169 12.52 7.76 -39.50
C VAL A 169 12.24 7.90 -41.01
N HIS A 170 12.89 7.08 -41.83
CA HIS A 170 12.77 7.16 -43.29
C HIS A 170 11.65 6.26 -43.84
N GLY A 171 11.04 6.67 -44.97
CA GLY A 171 10.06 5.86 -45.71
C GLY A 171 8.61 6.01 -45.26
N GLU A 172 7.75 5.07 -45.67
CA GLU A 172 6.31 5.06 -45.33
C GLU A 172 6.07 4.88 -43.82
N GLU A 173 6.97 4.16 -43.13
CA GLU A 173 6.94 3.98 -41.67
C GLU A 173 7.13 5.29 -40.90
N GLY A 174 7.97 6.20 -41.41
CA GLY A 174 8.14 7.53 -40.81
C GLY A 174 6.89 8.40 -40.91
N GLN A 175 6.16 8.32 -42.02
CA GLN A 175 4.88 9.02 -42.17
C GLN A 175 3.79 8.43 -41.26
N LEU A 176 3.78 7.11 -41.07
CA LEU A 176 2.89 6.44 -40.12
C LEU A 176 3.25 6.78 -38.67
N PHE A 177 4.53 6.90 -38.34
CA PHE A 177 5.01 7.31 -37.03
C PHE A 177 4.53 8.73 -36.67
N VAL A 178 4.76 9.72 -37.55
CA VAL A 178 4.30 11.10 -37.31
C VAL A 178 2.78 11.17 -37.16
N LYS A 179 2.02 10.48 -38.02
CA LYS A 179 0.55 10.40 -37.89
C LYS A 179 0.11 9.76 -36.57
N SER A 180 0.84 8.76 -36.10
CA SER A 180 0.54 8.12 -34.81
C SER A 180 0.86 9.06 -33.65
N CYS A 181 1.95 9.83 -33.74
CA CYS A 181 2.26 10.89 -32.78
C CYS A 181 1.16 11.96 -32.76
N ASP A 182 0.70 12.45 -33.91
CA ASP A 182 -0.37 13.44 -34.00
C ASP A 182 -1.67 12.95 -33.34
N ARG A 183 -2.04 11.67 -33.58
CA ARG A 183 -3.23 11.05 -32.96
C ARG A 183 -3.09 10.93 -31.44
N LEU A 184 -1.91 10.55 -30.94
CA LEU A 184 -1.65 10.43 -29.50
C LEU A 184 -1.65 11.81 -28.83
N GLU A 185 -1.02 12.79 -29.47
CA GLU A 185 -0.98 14.18 -29.00
C GLU A 185 -2.38 14.79 -28.92
N GLU A 186 -3.22 14.62 -29.95
CA GLU A 186 -4.61 15.13 -29.96
C GLU A 186 -5.43 14.56 -28.80
N GLU A 187 -5.31 13.27 -28.50
CA GLU A 187 -6.02 12.65 -27.38
C GLU A 187 -5.50 13.15 -26.03
N LEU A 188 -4.18 13.23 -25.85
CA LEU A 188 -3.58 13.70 -24.60
C LEU A 188 -3.87 15.18 -24.34
N MET A 189 -4.02 16.00 -25.38
CA MET A 189 -4.39 17.42 -25.26
C MET A 189 -5.85 17.64 -24.80
N ASN A 190 -6.70 16.61 -24.81
CA ASN A 190 -8.02 16.67 -24.20
C ASN A 190 -7.94 16.76 -22.66
N HIS A 191 -6.85 16.27 -22.06
CA HIS A 191 -6.64 16.32 -20.62
C HIS A 191 -6.05 17.67 -20.20
N GLN A 192 -6.77 18.38 -19.33
CA GLN A 192 -6.29 19.64 -18.76
C GLN A 192 -5.70 19.42 -17.38
N GLY A 193 -4.44 19.82 -17.20
CA GLY A 193 -3.73 19.56 -15.97
C GLY A 193 -2.36 20.20 -15.89
N VAL A 194 -1.64 19.83 -14.84
CA VAL A 194 -0.25 20.23 -14.63
C VAL A 194 0.63 19.00 -14.47
N ILE A 195 1.88 19.14 -14.90
CA ILE A 195 2.89 18.11 -14.74
C ILE A 195 3.88 18.54 -13.64
N ILE A 196 4.25 17.60 -12.78
CA ILE A 196 5.05 17.83 -11.59
C ILE A 196 6.19 16.81 -11.54
N ASP A 197 7.41 17.28 -11.32
CA ASP A 197 8.58 16.42 -11.18
C ASP A 197 8.86 16.09 -9.70
N PHE A 198 9.78 15.16 -9.46
CA PHE A 198 10.27 14.87 -8.12
C PHE A 198 11.11 16.06 -7.62
N SER A 199 10.69 16.66 -6.50
CA SER A 199 11.47 17.67 -5.79
C SER A 199 11.08 17.72 -4.33
N SER A 200 11.92 18.36 -3.49
CA SER A 200 11.55 18.60 -2.09
C SER A 200 10.33 19.52 -1.93
N ARG A 201 9.96 20.28 -2.97
CA ARG A 201 8.78 21.17 -3.00
C ARG A 201 7.51 20.45 -3.44
N THR A 202 7.62 19.29 -4.04
CA THR A 202 6.50 18.53 -4.63
C THR A 202 5.37 18.28 -3.63
N PRO A 203 5.61 17.89 -2.36
CA PRO A 203 4.52 17.73 -1.38
C PRO A 203 3.70 19.01 -1.15
N PHE A 204 4.36 20.19 -1.11
CA PHE A 204 3.66 21.47 -0.93
C PHE A 204 2.95 21.92 -2.20
N GLN A 205 3.47 21.58 -3.38
CA GLN A 205 2.80 21.82 -4.66
C GLN A 205 1.51 21.00 -4.76
N LEU A 206 1.55 19.72 -4.39
CA LEU A 206 0.37 18.85 -4.31
C LEU A 206 -0.64 19.38 -3.29
N LEU A 207 -0.18 19.81 -2.11
CA LEU A 207 -1.05 20.44 -1.11
C LEU A 207 -1.73 21.70 -1.65
N ASN A 208 -1.01 22.55 -2.38
CA ASN A 208 -1.58 23.77 -2.97
C ASN A 208 -2.69 23.45 -3.98
N LEU A 209 -2.52 22.42 -4.80
CA LEU A 209 -3.54 22.00 -5.78
C LEU A 209 -4.84 21.58 -5.06
N GLU A 210 -4.73 20.78 -4.01
CA GLU A 210 -5.90 20.33 -3.25
C GLU A 210 -6.56 21.46 -2.45
N ILE A 211 -5.78 22.41 -1.91
CA ILE A 211 -6.33 23.62 -1.30
C ILE A 211 -7.12 24.44 -2.35
N GLY A 212 -6.61 24.58 -3.57
CA GLY A 212 -7.32 25.25 -4.66
C GLY A 212 -8.67 24.59 -4.98
N GLN A 213 -8.76 23.26 -4.90
CA GLN A 213 -10.03 22.53 -5.04
C GLN A 213 -10.98 22.81 -3.87
N ARG A 214 -10.47 22.83 -2.63
CA ARG A 214 -11.26 23.20 -1.44
C ARG A 214 -11.88 24.59 -1.57
N GLN A 215 -11.15 25.55 -2.14
CA GLN A 215 -11.66 26.89 -2.37
C GLN A 215 -12.79 26.95 -3.40
N LYS A 216 -12.88 26.01 -4.35
CA LYS A 216 -14.06 25.89 -5.23
C LYS A 216 -15.30 25.51 -4.43
N SER A 217 -15.16 24.62 -3.45
CA SER A 217 -16.27 24.23 -2.55
C SER A 217 -16.74 25.40 -1.69
N THR A 218 -15.82 26.20 -1.15
CA THR A 218 -16.16 27.43 -0.43
C THR A 218 -16.87 28.45 -1.33
N ARG A 219 -16.46 28.59 -2.60
CA ARG A 219 -17.18 29.44 -3.56
C ARG A 219 -18.62 28.98 -3.80
N GLN A 220 -18.86 27.67 -3.89
CA GLN A 220 -20.21 27.10 -3.99
C GLN A 220 -21.06 27.40 -2.75
N LEU A 221 -20.46 27.35 -1.55
CA LEU A 221 -21.12 27.75 -0.31
C LEU A 221 -21.56 29.21 -0.36
N VAL A 222 -20.67 30.11 -0.78
CA VAL A 222 -20.99 31.54 -0.92
C VAL A 222 -22.12 31.76 -1.94
N ASP A 223 -22.12 31.03 -3.05
CA ASP A 223 -23.22 31.09 -4.03
C ASP A 223 -24.55 30.59 -3.47
N ARG A 224 -24.54 29.55 -2.63
CA ARG A 224 -25.73 29.09 -1.89
C ARG A 224 -26.22 30.17 -0.93
N ILE A 225 -25.32 30.80 -0.17
CA ILE A 225 -25.66 31.91 0.73
C ILE A 225 -26.32 33.06 -0.05
N ARG A 226 -25.77 33.45 -1.20
CA ARG A 226 -26.38 34.50 -2.06
C ARG A 226 -27.79 34.15 -2.52
N LYS A 227 -28.05 32.89 -2.88
CA LYS A 227 -29.39 32.42 -3.24
C LYS A 227 -30.37 32.51 -2.07
N LEU A 228 -29.94 32.12 -0.86
CA LEU A 228 -30.76 32.23 0.35
C LEU A 228 -31.06 33.69 0.70
N ILE A 229 -30.08 34.59 0.58
CA ILE A 229 -30.27 36.03 0.76
C ILE A 229 -31.34 36.56 -0.20
N SER A 230 -31.28 36.19 -1.48
CA SER A 230 -32.29 36.61 -2.47
C SER A 230 -33.68 36.09 -2.10
N GLY A 231 -33.80 34.81 -1.76
CA GLY A 231 -35.06 34.21 -1.37
C GLY A 231 -35.68 34.87 -0.12
N ILE A 232 -34.88 35.13 0.92
CA ILE A 232 -35.36 35.80 2.14
C ILE A 232 -35.81 37.23 1.83
N LYS A 233 -35.06 37.97 0.99
CA LYS A 233 -35.43 39.33 0.58
C LYS A 233 -36.75 39.35 -0.17
N GLU A 234 -36.98 38.40 -1.09
CA GLU A 234 -38.26 38.24 -1.80
C GLU A 234 -39.40 37.93 -0.83
N LEU A 235 -39.18 37.02 0.12
CA LEU A 235 -40.15 36.67 1.16
C LEU A 235 -40.53 37.90 2.01
N LEU A 236 -39.56 38.71 2.44
CA LEU A 236 -39.81 39.97 3.15
C LEU A 236 -40.56 40.99 2.28
N GLN A 237 -40.25 41.09 0.99
CA GLN A 237 -40.96 41.97 0.06
C GLN A 237 -42.42 41.57 -0.11
N LEU A 238 -42.73 40.27 -0.22
CA LEU A 238 -44.10 39.76 -0.29
C LEU A 238 -44.91 40.10 0.97
N HIS A 239 -44.29 40.07 2.14
CA HIS A 239 -44.93 40.51 3.38
C HIS A 239 -45.20 42.03 3.39
N HIS A 240 -44.23 42.84 2.93
CA HIS A 240 -44.38 44.28 2.85
C HIS A 240 -45.46 44.70 1.84
N SER A 241 -45.58 44.02 0.71
CA SER A 241 -46.65 44.27 -0.27
C SER A 241 -48.03 43.83 0.26
N ALA A 242 -48.14 42.67 0.89
CA ALA A 242 -49.39 42.21 1.50
C ALA A 242 -49.87 43.12 2.64
N SER A 243 -48.96 43.60 3.49
CA SER A 243 -49.29 44.54 4.57
C SER A 243 -49.64 45.94 4.08
N THR A 244 -49.06 46.41 2.96
CA THR A 244 -49.44 47.69 2.34
C THR A 244 -50.75 47.61 1.57
N GLU A 245 -51.08 46.48 0.95
CA GLU A 245 -52.41 46.24 0.37
C GLU A 245 -53.52 46.15 1.44
N SER A 246 -53.28 45.47 2.56
CA SER A 246 -54.21 45.48 3.70
C SER A 246 -54.42 46.89 4.27
N ARG A 247 -53.35 47.68 4.43
CA ARG A 247 -53.47 49.09 4.89
C ARG A 247 -54.17 50.01 3.88
N ARG A 248 -54.05 49.75 2.57
CA ARG A 248 -54.82 50.49 1.53
C ARG A 248 -56.30 50.14 1.56
N LYS A 249 -56.67 48.88 1.80
CA LYS A 249 -58.07 48.46 1.96
C LYS A 249 -58.73 49.03 3.22
N GLU A 250 -57.97 49.34 4.27
CA GLU A 250 -58.48 50.02 5.48
C GLU A 250 -58.58 51.56 5.34
N GLN A 251 -57.96 52.16 4.32
CA GLN A 251 -57.90 53.62 4.14
C GLN A 251 -58.80 54.15 3.01
N GLU A 252 -59.40 53.30 2.17
CA GLU A 252 -60.46 53.73 1.25
C GLU A 252 -61.78 53.89 2.01
N PRO A 253 -62.41 55.09 2.02
CA PRO A 253 -63.74 55.24 2.57
C PRO A 253 -64.73 54.47 1.69
N ASP A 254 -65.51 53.59 2.33
CA ASP A 254 -66.64 52.84 1.76
C ASP A 254 -67.38 53.65 0.69
N ASP A 255 -67.21 53.29 -0.59
CA ASP A 255 -68.09 53.76 -1.65
C ASP A 255 -68.59 52.60 -2.53
N LEU A 256 -69.90 52.37 -2.39
CA LEU A 256 -70.85 51.83 -3.37
C LEU A 256 -70.99 50.32 -3.66
N ILE A 257 -70.35 49.37 -2.95
CA ILE A 257 -70.63 47.93 -3.16
C ILE A 257 -70.75 47.08 -1.87
N SER A 258 -71.11 47.68 -0.72
CA SER A 258 -71.28 46.92 0.55
C SER A 258 -72.60 46.14 0.69
N SER A 259 -73.49 46.14 -0.32
CA SER A 259 -74.85 45.57 -0.19
C SER A 259 -75.08 44.22 -0.87
N MET A 260 -74.09 43.60 -1.55
CA MET A 260 -74.32 42.34 -2.28
C MET A 260 -73.41 41.17 -1.90
N VAL A 261 -72.36 41.36 -1.10
CA VAL A 261 -71.55 40.26 -0.56
C VAL A 261 -71.12 40.62 0.86
N SER A 262 -71.61 39.89 1.86
CA SER A 262 -71.05 39.97 3.22
C SER A 262 -69.66 39.35 3.21
N PHE A 263 -68.63 40.19 3.13
CA PHE A 263 -67.22 39.77 3.23
C PHE A 263 -66.94 39.00 4.54
N SER A 264 -67.69 39.25 5.61
CA SER A 264 -67.64 38.50 6.86
C SER A 264 -68.03 37.02 6.74
N ALA A 265 -68.85 36.65 5.76
CA ALA A 265 -69.22 35.25 5.50
C ALA A 265 -68.17 34.50 4.68
N VAL A 266 -67.33 35.23 3.91
CA VAL A 266 -66.21 34.67 3.15
C VAL A 266 -64.96 34.56 4.02
N GLU A 267 -64.75 35.48 4.96
CA GLU A 267 -63.72 35.39 6.01
C GLU A 267 -63.87 34.15 6.90
N GLN A 268 -65.11 33.71 7.17
CA GLN A 268 -65.38 32.50 7.96
C GLN A 268 -65.24 31.19 7.17
N LEU A 269 -65.04 31.27 5.84
CA LEU A 269 -64.87 30.11 4.95
C LEU A 269 -63.44 29.96 4.41
N MET A 270 -62.53 30.85 4.78
CA MET A 270 -61.09 30.71 4.53
C MET A 270 -60.46 29.86 5.66
N PRO A 271 -59.53 28.93 5.35
CA PRO A 271 -58.76 28.24 6.37
C PRO A 271 -58.05 29.28 7.26
N ALA A 272 -58.16 29.11 8.58
CA ALA A 272 -57.63 30.04 9.58
C ALA A 272 -56.11 30.28 9.50
N ASP A 273 -55.39 29.46 8.74
CA ASP A 273 -53.93 29.52 8.61
C ASP A 273 -53.44 30.52 7.54
N ALA A 274 -54.33 31.05 6.69
CA ALA A 274 -53.94 31.92 5.57
C ALA A 274 -54.02 33.44 5.88
N SER A 275 -54.58 33.83 7.02
CA SER A 275 -54.86 35.24 7.37
C SER A 275 -54.13 35.76 8.62
N ALA A 276 -53.28 34.95 9.25
CA ALA A 276 -52.43 35.44 10.34
C ALA A 276 -51.24 36.20 9.75
N GLY A 277 -51.22 37.53 9.93
CA GLY A 277 -50.02 38.33 9.69
C GLY A 277 -48.83 37.75 10.45
N TRP A 278 -47.62 37.90 9.89
CA TRP A 278 -46.41 37.36 10.53
C TRP A 278 -46.26 37.88 11.95
N THR A 279 -45.92 36.99 12.88
CA THR A 279 -45.56 37.38 14.26
C THR A 279 -44.33 38.29 14.22
N SER A 280 -44.26 39.22 15.17
CA SER A 280 -43.08 40.09 15.31
C SER A 280 -41.80 39.29 15.55
N GLU A 281 -41.92 38.14 16.23
CA GLU A 281 -40.82 37.22 16.50
C GLU A 281 -40.30 36.56 15.22
N ARG A 282 -41.19 36.07 14.34
CA ARG A 282 -40.80 35.55 13.02
C ARG A 282 -40.09 36.61 12.18
N LEU A 283 -40.61 37.83 12.15
CA LEU A 283 -40.01 38.92 11.36
C LEU A 283 -38.62 39.30 11.89
N GLN A 284 -38.44 39.38 13.21
CA GLN A 284 -37.14 39.63 13.84
C GLN A 284 -36.15 38.49 13.56
N ARG A 285 -36.60 37.23 13.63
CA ARG A 285 -35.80 36.05 13.32
C ARG A 285 -35.29 36.06 11.87
N ILE A 286 -36.18 36.30 10.90
CA ILE A 286 -35.82 36.36 9.48
C ILE A 286 -34.86 37.52 9.19
N GLN A 287 -35.09 38.69 9.78
CA GLN A 287 -34.18 39.83 9.63
C GLN A 287 -32.80 39.59 10.25
N SER A 288 -32.75 38.94 11.41
CA SER A 288 -31.48 38.56 12.05
C SER A 288 -30.71 37.58 11.19
N ALA A 289 -31.37 36.54 10.67
CA ALA A 289 -30.73 35.57 9.78
C ALA A 289 -30.23 36.23 8.49
N LEU A 290 -31.01 37.16 7.92
CA LEU A 290 -30.58 37.91 6.74
C LEU A 290 -29.30 38.72 7.01
N ALA A 291 -29.24 39.44 8.14
CA ALA A 291 -28.06 40.22 8.52
C ALA A 291 -26.81 39.33 8.68
N THR A 292 -26.94 38.17 9.32
CA THR A 292 -25.84 37.21 9.46
C THR A 292 -25.39 36.63 8.10
N LEU A 293 -26.34 36.31 7.21
CA LEU A 293 -26.01 35.81 5.87
C LEU A 293 -25.34 36.86 4.98
N GLU A 294 -25.75 38.14 5.09
CA GLU A 294 -25.09 39.23 4.38
C GLU A 294 -23.66 39.42 4.86
N HIS A 295 -23.43 39.42 6.18
CA HIS A 295 -22.09 39.43 6.77
C HIS A 295 -21.25 38.23 6.32
N ALA A 296 -21.86 37.04 6.17
CA ALA A 296 -21.16 35.83 5.73
C ALA A 296 -20.50 36.00 4.35
N VAL A 297 -21.11 36.76 3.43
CA VAL A 297 -20.54 36.99 2.10
C VAL A 297 -19.25 37.82 2.19
N GLU A 298 -19.18 38.78 3.09
CA GLU A 298 -17.98 39.59 3.36
C GLU A 298 -16.92 38.75 4.10
N PHE A 299 -17.35 37.99 5.12
CA PHE A 299 -16.50 37.09 5.90
C PHE A 299 -15.67 36.15 5.01
N PHE A 300 -16.31 35.41 4.08
CA PHE A 300 -15.62 34.48 3.18
C PHE A 300 -14.81 35.15 2.06
N GLN A 301 -14.93 36.47 1.85
CA GLN A 301 -14.03 37.21 0.95
C GLN A 301 -12.70 37.52 1.63
N GLU A 302 -12.74 37.82 2.93
CA GLU A 302 -11.55 38.17 3.72
C GLU A 302 -10.85 36.93 4.30
N HIS A 303 -11.61 35.89 4.63
CA HIS A 303 -11.11 34.69 5.33
C HIS A 303 -10.94 33.53 4.34
N THR A 304 -9.78 33.48 3.68
CA THR A 304 -9.34 32.35 2.86
C THR A 304 -8.74 31.24 3.72
N SER A 305 -8.27 30.16 3.09
CA SER A 305 -7.51 29.12 3.80
C SER A 305 -6.31 29.73 4.53
N MET A 306 -6.25 29.52 5.84
CA MET A 306 -5.21 30.06 6.70
C MET A 306 -4.19 28.99 7.02
N VAL A 307 -2.91 29.32 6.90
CA VAL A 307 -1.79 28.40 7.10
C VAL A 307 -0.82 29.03 8.11
N PHE A 308 -0.65 28.37 9.25
CA PHE A 308 0.38 28.71 10.23
C PHE A 308 1.64 27.92 9.95
N VAL A 309 2.77 28.60 9.75
CA VAL A 309 4.03 27.93 9.41
C VAL A 309 5.20 28.53 10.17
N THR A 310 6.19 27.70 10.46
CA THR A 310 7.43 28.13 11.11
C THR A 310 8.29 28.94 10.15
N ALA A 311 9.02 29.93 10.68
CA ALA A 311 9.82 30.85 9.86
C ALA A 311 10.94 30.17 9.06
N ASP A 312 11.44 29.03 9.52
CA ASP A 312 12.52 28.30 8.85
C ASP A 312 11.99 27.56 7.61
N LEU A 313 10.90 26.79 7.77
CA LEU A 313 10.25 26.10 6.65
C LEU A 313 9.70 27.08 5.59
N ALA A 314 9.08 28.19 6.03
CA ALA A 314 8.54 29.19 5.12
C ALA A 314 9.62 29.77 4.19
N ARG A 315 10.81 30.05 4.72
CA ARG A 315 11.94 30.61 3.97
C ARG A 315 12.61 29.57 3.09
N GLU A 316 12.85 28.37 3.61
CA GLU A 316 13.56 27.31 2.91
C GLU A 316 12.83 26.83 1.66
N PHE A 317 11.52 26.57 1.79
CA PHE A 317 10.70 26.08 0.68
C PHE A 317 10.06 27.20 -0.15
N ALA A 318 10.28 28.47 0.22
CA ALA A 318 9.63 29.64 -0.39
C ALA A 318 8.10 29.45 -0.48
N LEU A 319 7.49 29.08 0.65
CA LEU A 319 6.08 28.67 0.72
C LEU A 319 5.12 29.80 0.34
N ASP A 320 5.51 31.05 0.54
CA ASP A 320 4.80 32.24 0.06
C ASP A 320 4.63 32.24 -1.47
N THR A 321 5.59 31.66 -2.19
CA THR A 321 5.53 31.56 -3.65
C THR A 321 4.78 30.34 -4.17
N ILE A 322 4.58 29.32 -3.32
CA ILE A 322 3.88 28.07 -3.63
C ILE A 322 2.40 28.20 -3.25
N LEU A 323 2.11 28.57 -2.00
CA LEU A 323 0.78 28.63 -1.40
C LEU A 323 0.08 29.98 -1.63
N LYS A 324 0.09 30.46 -2.89
CA LYS A 324 -0.37 31.81 -3.25
C LYS A 324 -1.84 32.09 -2.96
N GLU A 325 -2.66 31.04 -2.92
CA GLU A 325 -4.10 31.15 -2.68
C GLU A 325 -4.45 31.17 -1.18
N THR A 326 -3.44 31.09 -0.30
CA THR A 326 -3.64 31.00 1.15
C THR A 326 -3.13 32.23 1.87
N THR A 327 -3.69 32.50 3.04
CA THR A 327 -3.13 33.48 3.97
C THR A 327 -2.08 32.77 4.83
N LEU A 328 -0.83 33.20 4.72
CA LEU A 328 0.30 32.59 5.42
C LEU A 328 0.66 33.42 6.67
N ASP A 329 0.51 32.85 7.86
CA ASP A 329 1.04 33.40 9.11
C ASP A 329 2.37 32.73 9.44
N ILE A 330 3.45 33.49 9.25
CA ILE A 330 4.80 33.06 9.62
C ILE A 330 4.98 33.27 11.12
N THR A 331 4.90 32.18 11.86
CA THR A 331 4.90 32.17 13.31
C THR A 331 6.26 31.80 13.88
N THR A 332 6.62 32.47 14.97
CA THR A 332 7.69 32.07 15.88
C THR A 332 7.11 31.27 17.03
N GLY A 333 7.71 30.12 17.36
CA GLY A 333 7.26 29.29 18.50
C GLY A 333 6.16 28.31 18.11
N HIS A 334 4.99 28.40 18.77
CA HIS A 334 3.92 27.40 18.83
C HIS A 334 2.84 27.55 17.73
N PRO A 335 2.99 26.94 16.53
CA PRO A 335 2.01 27.10 15.45
C PRO A 335 0.67 26.41 15.75
N CYS A 336 0.68 25.27 16.45
CA CYS A 336 -0.55 24.53 16.81
C CYS A 336 -1.45 25.36 17.75
N ALA A 337 -0.88 25.92 18.82
CA ALA A 337 -1.62 26.76 19.76
C ALA A 337 -2.22 28.01 19.09
N LYS A 338 -1.48 28.64 18.16
CA LYS A 338 -2.01 29.77 17.40
C LYS A 338 -3.15 29.39 16.47
N ALA A 339 -3.02 28.26 15.76
CA ALA A 339 -4.08 27.75 14.91
C ALA A 339 -5.34 27.45 15.71
N GLU A 340 -5.20 26.86 16.90
CA GLU A 340 -6.33 26.61 17.80
C GLU A 340 -6.99 27.91 18.28
N ALA A 341 -6.18 28.92 18.67
CA ALA A 341 -6.70 30.22 19.08
C ALA A 341 -7.46 30.93 17.94
N TYR A 342 -6.94 30.87 16.71
CA TYR A 342 -7.60 31.39 15.53
C TYR A 342 -8.89 30.62 15.23
N PHE A 343 -8.87 29.29 15.25
CA PHE A 343 -10.07 28.49 15.08
C PHE A 343 -11.18 28.88 16.07
N ARG A 344 -10.82 29.06 17.35
CA ARG A 344 -11.76 29.45 18.39
C ARG A 344 -12.29 30.87 18.24
N SER A 345 -11.53 31.82 17.66
CA SER A 345 -12.07 33.16 17.37
C SER A 345 -13.12 33.11 16.26
N GLU A 346 -12.86 32.35 15.20
CA GLU A 346 -13.76 32.27 14.03
C GLU A 346 -14.96 31.34 14.24
N MET A 347 -14.87 30.41 15.20
CA MET A 347 -15.88 29.36 15.41
C MET A 347 -17.30 29.90 15.59
N ASN A 348 -17.47 30.98 16.35
CA ASN A 348 -18.80 31.53 16.63
C ASN A 348 -19.47 32.08 15.37
N ASP A 349 -18.70 32.75 14.52
CA ASP A 349 -19.19 33.29 13.26
C ASP A 349 -19.53 32.16 12.29
N LEU A 350 -18.65 31.16 12.14
CA LEU A 350 -18.88 29.99 11.30
C LEU A 350 -20.15 29.21 11.70
N VAL A 351 -20.32 28.96 13.00
CA VAL A 351 -21.51 28.28 13.55
C VAL A 351 -22.76 29.13 13.32
N GLY A 352 -22.69 30.44 13.56
CA GLY A 352 -23.79 31.38 13.35
C GLY A 352 -24.25 31.46 11.88
N ILE A 353 -23.29 31.42 10.95
CA ILE A 353 -23.57 31.42 9.50
C ILE A 353 -24.34 30.15 9.12
N ILE A 354 -23.85 28.96 9.50
CA ILE A 354 -24.52 27.69 9.15
C ILE A 354 -25.89 27.59 9.83
N ALA A 355 -26.03 28.02 11.08
CA ALA A 355 -27.31 28.09 11.78
C ALA A 355 -28.30 28.96 10.99
N SER A 356 -27.87 30.15 10.58
CA SER A 356 -28.68 31.10 9.81
C SER A 356 -29.06 30.56 8.44
N MET A 357 -28.18 29.80 7.78
CA MET A 357 -28.50 29.11 6.53
C MET A 357 -29.61 28.08 6.70
N ARG A 358 -29.51 27.20 7.70
CA ARG A 358 -30.54 26.17 7.95
C ARG A 358 -31.87 26.80 8.35
N LEU A 359 -31.83 27.86 9.15
CA LEU A 359 -33.01 28.64 9.51
C LEU A 359 -33.67 29.28 8.29
N ALA A 360 -32.87 29.91 7.41
CA ALA A 360 -33.35 30.49 6.16
C ALA A 360 -34.02 29.45 5.26
N GLU A 361 -33.43 28.26 5.15
CA GLU A 361 -33.99 27.14 4.37
C GLU A 361 -35.35 26.69 4.91
N LEU A 362 -35.50 26.57 6.22
CA LEU A 362 -36.76 26.22 6.87
C LEU A 362 -37.84 27.29 6.67
N GLU A 363 -37.47 28.57 6.76
CA GLU A 363 -38.40 29.70 6.56
C GLU A 363 -38.86 29.79 5.10
N LEU A 364 -37.95 29.63 4.13
CA LEU A 364 -38.29 29.63 2.70
C LEU A 364 -39.16 28.43 2.30
N ALA A 365 -38.96 27.28 2.94
CA ALA A 365 -39.82 26.11 2.76
C ALA A 365 -41.15 26.22 3.53
N ASN A 366 -41.34 27.27 4.34
CA ASN A 366 -42.45 27.42 5.29
C ASN A 366 -42.63 26.19 6.22
N ALA A 367 -41.51 25.60 6.62
CA ALA A 367 -41.43 24.40 7.47
C ALA A 367 -40.89 24.71 8.88
N TYR A 368 -40.74 25.99 9.23
CA TYR A 368 -40.24 26.41 10.54
C TYR A 368 -41.32 26.28 11.63
N GLU A 369 -41.19 25.26 12.46
CA GLU A 369 -41.97 25.09 13.71
C GLU A 369 -41.27 25.76 14.90
N GLU A 370 -41.92 26.74 15.55
CA GLU A 370 -41.30 27.57 16.59
C GLU A 370 -40.90 26.78 17.85
N ASP A 371 -41.77 25.91 18.35
CA ASP A 371 -41.51 25.11 19.57
C ASP A 371 -40.27 24.21 19.42
N LEU A 372 -40.11 23.59 18.24
CA LEU A 372 -39.03 22.66 17.95
C LEU A 372 -37.74 23.40 17.60
N HIS A 373 -37.80 24.35 16.66
CA HIS A 373 -36.61 24.95 16.08
C HIS A 373 -35.99 26.04 16.96
N ASN A 374 -36.76 26.79 17.75
CA ASN A 374 -36.17 27.75 18.68
C ASN A 374 -35.24 27.04 19.66
N THR A 375 -35.73 25.95 20.28
CA THR A 375 -34.94 25.13 21.21
C THR A 375 -33.68 24.53 20.55
N TYR A 376 -33.79 24.15 19.28
CA TYR A 376 -32.68 23.62 18.50
C TYR A 376 -31.61 24.68 18.23
N PHE A 377 -32.00 25.86 17.73
CA PHE A 377 -31.08 26.93 17.37
C PHE A 377 -30.46 27.62 18.60
N ASP A 378 -31.17 27.69 19.73
CA ASP A 378 -30.65 28.23 21.00
C ASP A 378 -29.45 27.44 21.54
N ARG A 379 -29.35 26.15 21.21
CA ARG A 379 -28.26 25.25 21.63
C ARG A 379 -27.32 24.88 20.49
N PHE A 380 -27.49 25.52 19.33
CA PHE A 380 -26.72 25.18 18.15
C PHE A 380 -25.27 25.63 18.31
N GLY A 381 -24.37 24.65 18.34
CA GLY A 381 -22.93 24.86 18.48
C GLY A 381 -22.14 24.09 17.42
N PHE A 382 -20.83 24.11 17.56
CA PHE A 382 -19.91 23.38 16.66
C PHE A 382 -20.26 21.89 16.54
N VAL A 383 -20.66 21.24 17.63
CA VAL A 383 -21.05 19.82 17.68
C VAL A 383 -22.29 19.51 16.80
N ASN A 384 -23.06 20.52 16.39
CA ASN A 384 -24.24 20.36 15.53
C ASN A 384 -23.95 20.53 14.04
N LEU A 385 -22.72 20.90 13.67
CA LEU A 385 -22.28 20.93 12.28
C LEU A 385 -22.20 19.50 11.73
N ARG A 386 -22.68 19.31 10.51
CA ARG A 386 -22.53 18.03 9.79
C ARG A 386 -21.15 18.01 9.13
N GLU A 387 -20.69 16.82 8.80
CA GLU A 387 -19.44 16.63 8.03
C GLU A 387 -19.46 17.44 6.73
N GLU A 388 -20.60 17.44 6.04
CA GLU A 388 -20.85 18.24 4.83
C GLU A 388 -20.66 19.74 5.05
N ASP A 389 -21.04 20.27 6.21
CA ASP A 389 -20.91 21.70 6.49
C ASP A 389 -19.42 22.05 6.71
N ILE A 390 -18.69 21.22 7.45
CA ILE A 390 -17.24 21.39 7.67
C ILE A 390 -16.47 21.26 6.35
N GLN A 391 -16.90 20.36 5.47
CA GLN A 391 -16.35 20.20 4.13
C GLN A 391 -16.60 21.41 3.20
N LEU A 392 -17.40 22.40 3.56
CA LEU A 392 -17.54 23.62 2.76
C LEU A 392 -16.67 24.77 3.27
N LEU A 393 -16.20 24.67 4.51
CA LEU A 393 -15.41 25.72 5.16
C LEU A 393 -13.96 25.76 4.64
N PRO A 394 -13.32 26.94 4.60
CA PRO A 394 -11.90 27.06 4.32
C PRO A 394 -11.07 26.18 5.27
N PRO A 395 -10.15 25.34 4.77
CA PRO A 395 -9.30 24.54 5.63
C PRO A 395 -8.32 25.43 6.41
N LEU A 396 -8.04 25.02 7.65
CA LEU A 396 -7.07 25.62 8.55
C LEU A 396 -5.88 24.68 8.72
N LEU A 397 -4.68 25.13 8.38
CA LEU A 397 -3.50 24.28 8.34
C LEU A 397 -2.38 24.77 9.26
N VAL A 398 -1.59 23.82 9.73
CA VAL A 398 -0.32 24.02 10.43
C VAL A 398 0.77 23.28 9.66
N ILE A 399 1.85 23.96 9.28
CA ILE A 399 3.03 23.34 8.68
C ILE A 399 4.20 23.53 9.66
N ALA A 400 4.74 22.43 10.17
CA ALA A 400 5.82 22.46 11.16
C ALA A 400 6.75 21.27 11.00
N GLU A 401 7.97 21.37 11.52
CA GLU A 401 8.87 20.23 11.57
C GLU A 401 8.42 19.23 12.63
N SER A 402 8.48 17.94 12.31
CA SER A 402 8.12 16.85 13.22
C SER A 402 8.93 16.91 14.52
N ARG A 403 10.23 17.21 14.42
CA ARG A 403 11.11 17.40 15.59
C ARG A 403 10.61 18.50 16.52
N GLN A 404 10.15 19.62 15.97
CA GLN A 404 9.62 20.73 16.78
C GLN A 404 8.30 20.33 17.46
N LEU A 405 7.41 19.66 16.73
CA LEU A 405 6.15 19.14 17.30
C LEU A 405 6.39 18.12 18.42
N LEU A 406 7.46 17.34 18.33
CA LEU A 406 7.86 16.39 19.38
C LEU A 406 8.52 17.06 20.60
N GLN A 407 9.16 18.21 20.42
CA GLN A 407 9.71 18.99 21.54
C GLN A 407 8.60 19.65 22.38
N GLU A 408 7.50 20.05 21.72
CA GLU A 408 6.36 20.72 22.35
C GLU A 408 5.05 19.97 22.00
N PRO A 409 4.88 18.71 22.45
CA PRO A 409 3.76 17.88 22.03
C PRO A 409 2.42 18.36 22.59
N GLU A 410 2.42 19.10 23.70
CA GLU A 410 1.23 19.54 24.42
C GLU A 410 0.21 20.26 23.51
N ASP A 411 0.68 21.14 22.62
CA ASP A 411 -0.19 21.89 21.72
C ASP A 411 -0.82 20.99 20.65
N LEU A 412 -0.05 20.05 20.10
CA LEU A 412 -0.56 19.08 19.14
C LEU A 412 -1.61 18.18 19.81
N LEU A 413 -1.32 17.70 21.02
CA LEU A 413 -2.23 16.82 21.76
C LEU A 413 -3.51 17.54 22.17
N ALA A 414 -3.43 18.83 22.53
CA ALA A 414 -4.60 19.66 22.80
C ALA A 414 -5.51 19.75 21.55
N LEU A 415 -4.93 20.06 20.39
CA LEU A 415 -5.65 20.11 19.11
C LEU A 415 -6.36 18.79 18.79
N LEU A 416 -5.67 17.66 18.98
CA LEU A 416 -6.25 16.32 18.75
C LEU A 416 -7.39 15.98 19.72
N THR A 417 -7.33 16.50 20.95
CA THR A 417 -8.34 16.27 21.99
C THR A 417 -9.59 17.11 21.74
N ASP A 418 -9.42 18.34 21.27
CA ASP A 418 -10.49 19.31 21.08
C ASP A 418 -11.37 19.05 19.84
N ASN A 419 -11.04 18.04 19.03
CA ASN A 419 -11.75 17.76 17.77
C ASN A 419 -11.75 18.94 16.78
N ALA A 420 -10.81 19.88 16.94
CA ALA A 420 -10.70 21.00 16.03
C ALA A 420 -10.30 20.47 14.63
N PRO A 421 -10.99 20.84 13.54
CA PRO A 421 -10.75 20.36 12.19
C PRO A 421 -9.48 20.99 11.57
N ILE A 422 -8.40 21.08 12.35
CA ILE A 422 -7.12 21.65 11.97
C ILE A 422 -6.26 20.56 11.35
N LYS A 423 -5.58 20.91 10.26
CA LYS A 423 -4.77 19.99 9.46
C LYS A 423 -3.29 20.25 9.71
N VAL A 424 -2.62 19.33 10.39
CA VAL A 424 -1.19 19.42 10.69
C VAL A 424 -0.40 18.67 9.62
N PHE A 425 0.46 19.39 8.92
CA PHE A 425 1.43 18.86 7.99
C PHE A 425 2.81 18.89 8.67
N ALA A 426 3.24 17.74 9.17
CA ALA A 426 4.52 17.55 9.82
C ALA A 426 5.59 17.15 8.80
N VAL A 427 6.65 17.96 8.71
CA VAL A 427 7.81 17.76 7.84
C VAL A 427 8.87 16.96 8.59
N ASN A 428 9.28 15.81 8.06
CA ASN A 428 10.45 15.06 8.53
C ASN A 428 11.53 15.10 7.47
N ARG A 429 12.78 15.19 7.91
CA ARG A 429 13.96 15.21 7.07
C ARG A 429 14.66 13.86 7.10
N LEU A 430 15.41 13.52 6.06
CA LEU A 430 16.25 12.30 6.07
C LEU A 430 17.28 12.37 7.19
N SER A 431 17.83 13.57 7.43
CA SER A 431 18.71 13.86 8.57
C SER A 431 18.08 13.64 9.95
N ASP A 432 16.74 13.70 10.09
CA ASP A 432 16.05 13.34 11.35
C ASP A 432 16.06 11.83 11.62
N LEU A 433 16.29 11.03 10.58
CA LEU A 433 16.34 9.56 10.67
C LEU A 433 17.76 9.02 10.84
N ALA A 434 18.76 9.91 10.87
CA ALA A 434 20.16 9.54 10.98
C ALA A 434 20.44 8.71 12.26
N LEU A 435 21.45 7.86 12.18
CA LEU A 435 21.93 7.12 13.34
C LEU A 435 22.38 8.12 14.42
N PRO A 436 21.89 8.00 15.68
CA PRO A 436 22.35 8.83 16.79
C PRO A 436 23.86 8.69 17.00
N ASP A 437 24.52 9.78 17.40
CA ASP A 437 25.92 9.70 17.80
C ASP A 437 26.09 8.84 19.06
N GLU A 438 27.26 8.19 19.18
CA GLU A 438 27.59 7.33 20.32
C GLU A 438 27.69 8.14 21.61
N ASP A 439 26.57 8.25 22.33
CA ASP A 439 26.52 8.69 23.71
C ASP A 439 25.91 7.57 24.57
N PRO A 440 26.71 6.86 25.39
CA PRO A 440 26.22 5.75 26.21
C PRO A 440 25.19 6.20 27.26
N ASP A 441 25.09 7.50 27.56
CA ASP A 441 24.11 8.05 28.47
C ASP A 441 22.80 8.49 27.78
N GLN A 442 22.73 8.44 26.44
CA GLN A 442 21.52 8.80 25.69
C GLN A 442 20.62 7.58 25.41
N PRO A 443 19.30 7.74 25.56
CA PRO A 443 18.34 6.70 25.22
C PRO A 443 18.31 6.48 23.70
N VAL A 444 18.35 5.21 23.29
CA VAL A 444 18.26 4.79 21.88
C VAL A 444 16.85 4.89 21.31
N PHE A 445 15.83 4.94 22.19
CA PHE A 445 14.43 4.99 21.79
C PHE A 445 14.07 6.30 21.10
N ARG A 446 13.48 6.20 19.89
CA ARG A 446 12.99 7.37 19.16
C ARG A 446 11.48 7.50 19.33
N GLN A 447 11.04 8.69 19.69
CA GLN A 447 9.63 9.00 19.82
C GLN A 447 8.98 9.18 18.44
N GLU A 448 7.88 8.47 18.18
CA GLU A 448 7.20 8.49 16.88
C GLU A 448 5.96 9.39 16.91
N LEU A 449 5.96 10.46 16.11
CA LEU A 449 4.85 11.44 16.06
C LEU A 449 3.52 10.79 15.69
N ALA A 450 3.51 9.91 14.68
CA ALA A 450 2.30 9.23 14.25
C ALA A 450 1.74 8.28 15.33
N ALA A 451 2.60 7.62 16.11
CA ALA A 451 2.15 6.76 17.21
C ALA A 451 1.50 7.57 18.35
N LEU A 452 2.04 8.75 18.68
CA LEU A 452 1.43 9.68 19.64
C LEU A 452 0.06 10.19 19.17
N ALA A 453 -0.06 10.54 17.90
CA ALA A 453 -1.35 10.93 17.34
C ALA A 453 -2.34 9.76 17.35
N LEU A 454 -1.88 8.54 17.03
CA LEU A 454 -2.71 7.35 16.98
C LEU A 454 -3.30 6.99 18.35
N SER A 455 -2.57 7.23 19.44
CA SER A 455 -3.07 6.95 20.80
C SER A 455 -4.33 7.74 21.16
N HIS A 456 -4.57 8.89 20.51
CA HIS A 456 -5.75 9.71 20.71
C HIS A 456 -6.98 9.15 19.98
N ARG A 457 -6.79 8.35 18.92
CA ARG A 457 -7.84 7.67 18.15
C ARG A 457 -8.90 8.62 17.58
N ASN A 458 -8.56 9.89 17.40
CA ASN A 458 -9.50 10.98 17.12
C ASN A 458 -9.05 11.90 15.96
N ALA A 459 -8.17 11.40 15.10
CA ALA A 459 -7.69 12.10 13.93
C ALA A 459 -7.55 11.15 12.74
N TYR A 460 -7.51 11.72 11.53
CA TYR A 460 -6.96 11.04 10.38
C TYR A 460 -5.43 11.21 10.38
N ILE A 461 -4.70 10.12 10.28
CA ILE A 461 -3.24 10.11 10.36
C ILE A 461 -2.70 9.43 9.12
N PHE A 462 -1.73 10.05 8.49
CA PHE A 462 -0.97 9.48 7.38
C PHE A 462 0.51 9.66 7.67
N GLN A 463 1.29 8.59 7.53
CA GLN A 463 2.74 8.65 7.53
C GLN A 463 3.25 8.06 6.21
N GLY A 464 4.04 8.84 5.49
CA GLY A 464 4.51 8.46 4.17
C GLY A 464 5.71 9.25 3.71
N THR A 465 6.21 8.90 2.54
CA THR A 465 7.44 9.42 1.96
C THR A 465 7.12 10.16 0.65
N SER A 466 7.86 11.20 0.31
CA SER A 466 7.56 12.03 -0.88
C SER A 466 7.86 11.36 -2.22
N ASP A 467 8.49 10.19 -2.24
CA ASP A 467 8.75 9.35 -3.42
C ASP A 467 7.50 8.62 -3.94
N GLN A 468 6.39 8.60 -3.18
CA GLN A 468 5.12 7.98 -3.57
C GLN A 468 4.04 9.04 -3.79
N PRO A 469 4.05 9.71 -4.95
CA PRO A 469 3.20 10.88 -5.21
C PRO A 469 1.71 10.55 -5.16
N GLU A 470 1.27 9.42 -5.71
CA GLU A 470 -0.15 9.02 -5.72
C GLU A 470 -0.70 8.82 -4.31
N ALA A 471 0.02 8.04 -3.49
CA ALA A 471 -0.38 7.77 -2.11
C ALA A 471 -0.42 9.05 -1.26
N LEU A 472 0.57 9.93 -1.44
CA LEU A 472 0.60 11.24 -0.78
C LEU A 472 -0.58 12.10 -1.23
N HIS A 473 -0.83 12.22 -2.54
CA HIS A 473 -1.96 12.98 -3.08
C HIS A 473 -3.30 12.47 -2.53
N GLN A 474 -3.55 11.17 -2.55
CA GLN A 474 -4.77 10.57 -2.00
C GLN A 474 -4.91 10.86 -0.50
N ALA A 475 -3.80 10.85 0.25
CA ALA A 475 -3.81 11.18 1.66
C ALA A 475 -4.12 12.66 1.92
N LEU A 476 -3.58 13.57 1.12
CA LEU A 476 -3.86 15.01 1.19
C LEU A 476 -5.33 15.30 0.89
N GLN A 477 -5.87 14.70 -0.18
CA GLN A 477 -7.27 14.79 -0.52
C GLN A 477 -8.13 14.28 0.65
N THR A 478 -7.91 13.04 1.11
CA THR A 478 -8.68 12.44 2.22
C THR A 478 -8.63 13.30 3.49
N GLY A 479 -7.46 13.83 3.86
CA GLY A 479 -7.32 14.64 5.07
C GLY A 479 -7.96 16.04 4.95
N LEU A 480 -7.86 16.69 3.79
CA LEU A 480 -8.46 18.02 3.58
C LEU A 480 -9.99 17.98 3.61
N TYR A 481 -10.61 16.88 3.16
CA TYR A 481 -12.05 16.67 3.25
C TYR A 481 -12.51 16.01 4.55
N SER A 482 -11.58 15.59 5.42
CA SER A 482 -11.94 15.05 6.72
C SER A 482 -12.55 16.13 7.62
N PRO A 483 -13.64 15.86 8.36
CA PRO A 483 -14.16 16.77 9.38
C PRO A 483 -13.35 16.74 10.70
N LEU A 484 -12.38 15.82 10.80
CA LEU A 484 -11.58 15.59 12.02
C LEU A 484 -10.24 16.33 11.96
N PRO A 485 -9.53 16.44 13.10
CA PRO A 485 -8.10 16.74 13.09
C PRO A 485 -7.33 15.82 12.14
N VAL A 486 -6.27 16.35 11.54
CA VAL A 486 -5.42 15.58 10.62
C VAL A 486 -3.95 15.74 10.97
N LEU A 487 -3.21 14.63 10.87
CA LEU A 487 -1.75 14.64 10.86
C LEU A 487 -1.24 13.96 9.58
N TRP A 488 -0.61 14.74 8.69
CA TRP A 488 0.26 14.19 7.65
C TRP A 488 1.70 14.26 8.12
N ASN A 489 2.31 13.12 8.39
CA ASN A 489 3.71 12.97 8.79
C ASN A 489 4.54 12.54 7.58
N VAL A 490 5.12 13.49 6.85
CA VAL A 490 5.72 13.24 5.53
C VAL A 490 7.24 13.37 5.62
N LEU A 491 7.96 12.40 5.05
CA LEU A 491 9.42 12.43 4.91
C LEU A 491 9.84 13.08 3.58
N PHE A 492 10.78 14.01 3.68
CA PHE A 492 11.32 14.81 2.58
C PHE A 492 12.80 14.52 2.35
N ALA A 493 13.26 14.80 1.13
CA ALA A 493 14.68 14.99 0.85
C ALA A 493 15.23 16.22 1.61
N ASP A 494 16.47 16.15 2.10
CA ASP A 494 17.07 17.17 2.97
C ASP A 494 17.34 18.51 2.28
N GLN A 495 17.58 18.53 0.97
CA GLN A 495 17.95 19.71 0.19
C GLN A 495 16.85 20.08 -0.80
N ALA A 496 16.51 21.37 -0.90
CA ALA A 496 15.58 21.89 -1.91
C ALA A 496 16.21 22.30 -3.24
N ALA A 497 17.52 22.14 -3.37
CA ALA A 497 18.29 22.70 -4.48
C ALA A 497 18.90 21.65 -5.43
N ASP A 498 19.11 20.42 -4.98
CA ASP A 498 19.64 19.32 -5.79
C ASP A 498 18.65 18.15 -5.75
N ASP A 499 17.72 18.11 -6.71
CA ASP A 499 16.77 17.02 -6.90
C ASP A 499 17.52 15.79 -7.43
N SER A 500 18.22 15.10 -6.52
CA SER A 500 19.08 13.98 -6.86
C SER A 500 18.30 12.66 -6.82
N LEU A 501 18.53 11.79 -7.80
CA LEU A 501 18.05 10.40 -7.78
C LEU A 501 18.54 9.63 -6.55
N TYR A 502 19.63 10.09 -5.93
CA TYR A 502 20.14 9.59 -4.69
C TYR A 502 19.17 9.85 -3.53
N ASP A 503 18.59 11.05 -3.43
CA ASP A 503 17.58 11.37 -2.41
C ASP A 503 16.30 10.55 -2.60
N PHE A 504 15.85 10.38 -3.85
CA PHE A 504 14.72 9.49 -4.17
C PHE A 504 14.97 8.07 -3.66
N THR A 505 16.15 7.52 -3.95
CA THR A 505 16.53 6.16 -3.52
C THR A 505 16.63 6.07 -2.00
N THR A 506 17.14 7.11 -1.34
CA THR A 506 17.26 7.17 0.11
C THR A 506 15.88 7.22 0.79
N LEU A 507 14.93 7.97 0.24
CA LEU A 507 13.53 7.99 0.70
C LEU A 507 12.87 6.61 0.61
N ASN A 508 13.02 5.93 -0.52
CA ASN A 508 12.46 4.58 -0.68
C ASN A 508 13.11 3.61 0.32
N THR A 509 14.44 3.65 0.43
CA THR A 509 15.21 2.82 1.38
C THR A 509 14.80 3.07 2.83
N ALA A 510 14.44 4.31 3.21
CA ALA A 510 13.93 4.61 4.55
C ALA A 510 12.66 3.81 4.88
N CYS A 511 11.76 3.64 3.91
CA CYS A 511 10.56 2.82 4.07
C CYS A 511 10.88 1.33 4.09
N GLU A 512 11.65 0.83 3.11
CA GLU A 512 11.96 -0.60 2.97
C GLU A 512 12.77 -1.15 4.14
N SER A 513 13.67 -0.33 4.71
CA SER A 513 14.48 -0.67 5.88
C SER A 513 13.71 -0.68 7.19
N ARG A 514 12.43 -0.27 7.16
CA ARG A 514 11.60 -0.01 8.35
C ARG A 514 12.09 1.16 9.20
N THR A 515 13.00 2.01 8.68
CA THR A 515 13.45 3.21 9.38
C THR A 515 12.35 4.26 9.47
N PHE A 516 11.51 4.38 8.43
CA PHE A 516 10.33 5.23 8.38
C PHE A 516 9.18 4.50 7.66
N PRO A 517 8.50 3.56 8.34
CA PRO A 517 7.45 2.76 7.71
C PRO A 517 6.22 3.62 7.38
N ARG A 518 5.50 3.23 6.33
CA ARG A 518 4.26 3.89 5.89
C ARG A 518 3.08 3.39 6.72
N LEU A 519 2.17 4.27 7.10
CA LEU A 519 0.92 3.87 7.75
C LEU A 519 -0.19 4.89 7.49
N ALA A 520 -1.43 4.42 7.57
CA ALA A 520 -2.60 5.28 7.52
C ALA A 520 -3.62 4.84 8.57
N TYR A 521 -4.22 5.82 9.24
CA TYR A 521 -5.32 5.64 10.18
C TYR A 521 -6.47 6.57 9.78
N ASN A 522 -7.61 5.99 9.42
CA ASN A 522 -8.82 6.72 9.07
C ASN A 522 -10.01 6.20 9.90
N ILE A 523 -10.47 7.03 10.84
CA ILE A 523 -11.62 6.71 11.71
C ILE A 523 -12.91 6.50 10.90
N LEU A 524 -13.05 7.22 9.79
CA LEU A 524 -14.23 7.18 8.93
C LEU A 524 -14.25 5.96 7.99
N ALA A 525 -13.15 5.18 7.91
CA ALA A 525 -13.07 4.01 7.04
C ALA A 525 -13.90 2.81 7.52
N GLY A 526 -14.30 2.77 8.80
CA GLY A 526 -15.09 1.67 9.34
C GLY A 526 -15.36 1.81 10.84
N GLU A 527 -15.98 0.80 11.45
CA GLU A 527 -16.29 0.80 12.90
C GLU A 527 -15.19 0.16 13.75
N GLN A 528 -14.52 -0.87 13.22
CA GLN A 528 -13.51 -1.64 13.95
C GLN A 528 -12.12 -1.05 13.76
N PHE A 529 -11.25 -1.15 14.78
CA PHE A 529 -9.89 -0.62 14.70
C PHE A 529 -9.11 -1.17 13.48
N GLY A 530 -9.18 -2.48 13.23
CA GLY A 530 -8.51 -3.11 12.10
C GLY A 530 -8.99 -2.62 10.72
N SER A 531 -10.23 -2.13 10.61
CA SER A 531 -10.72 -1.50 9.37
C SER A 531 -10.27 -0.04 9.20
N ARG A 532 -9.73 0.57 10.26
CA ARG A 532 -9.32 1.97 10.30
C ARG A 532 -7.82 2.15 10.11
N PHE A 533 -7.00 1.14 10.44
CA PHE A 533 -5.55 1.22 10.41
C PHE A 533 -4.99 0.28 9.33
N THR A 534 -4.09 0.77 8.48
CA THR A 534 -3.45 -0.02 7.43
C THR A 534 -1.97 0.29 7.27
N ILE A 535 -1.21 -0.76 6.95
CA ILE A 535 0.22 -0.73 6.64
C ILE A 535 0.51 -1.35 5.26
N ALA A 536 -0.52 -1.52 4.43
CA ALA A 536 -0.42 -2.21 3.15
C ALA A 536 0.49 -1.50 2.13
N ALA A 537 0.72 -0.20 2.31
CA ALA A 537 1.61 0.60 1.45
C ALA A 537 3.12 0.30 1.63
N ASN A 538 3.48 -0.60 2.54
CA ASN A 538 4.87 -1.03 2.73
C ASN A 538 5.19 -2.29 1.91
N PRO A 539 6.36 -2.36 1.26
CA PRO A 539 6.83 -3.57 0.63
C PRO A 539 6.91 -4.74 1.62
N GLN A 540 6.39 -5.90 1.20
CA GLN A 540 6.39 -7.15 1.96
C GLN A 540 5.96 -6.94 3.42
N ALA A 541 4.82 -6.28 3.65
CA ALA A 541 4.36 -5.85 4.97
C ALA A 541 4.23 -6.98 6.02
N GLY A 542 4.12 -8.24 5.60
CA GLY A 542 4.10 -9.41 6.49
C GLY A 542 5.48 -9.85 7.01
N ARG A 543 6.59 -9.33 6.46
CA ARG A 543 7.95 -9.70 6.89
C ARG A 543 8.52 -8.65 7.84
N GLN A 544 9.50 -9.07 8.64
CA GLN A 544 10.28 -8.14 9.48
C GLN A 544 11.08 -7.15 8.62
N PHE A 545 11.75 -7.65 7.58
CA PHE A 545 12.55 -6.86 6.64
C PHE A 545 12.20 -7.22 5.19
N ALA A 546 12.38 -6.28 4.26
CA ALA A 546 12.20 -6.53 2.84
C ALA A 546 13.32 -7.44 2.32
N CYS A 547 12.97 -8.46 1.53
CA CYS A 547 13.91 -9.44 0.98
C CYS A 547 13.85 -9.43 -0.54
N TYR A 548 15.01 -9.46 -1.20
CA TYR A 548 15.13 -9.42 -2.66
C TYR A 548 16.12 -10.45 -3.13
N ASP A 549 15.86 -10.99 -4.32
CA ASP A 549 16.78 -11.87 -5.00
C ASP A 549 17.75 -11.03 -5.83
N LEU A 550 19.03 -11.08 -5.48
CA LEU A 550 20.09 -10.39 -6.18
C LEU A 550 20.77 -11.37 -7.14
N GLU A 551 20.75 -11.07 -8.44
CA GLU A 551 21.54 -11.83 -9.41
C GLU A 551 23.01 -11.39 -9.36
N VAL A 552 23.91 -12.36 -9.17
CA VAL A 552 25.32 -12.14 -8.86
C VAL A 552 26.19 -13.01 -9.74
N MET A 553 27.36 -12.51 -10.12
CA MET A 553 28.37 -13.27 -10.85
C MET A 553 29.39 -13.86 -9.85
N VAL A 554 29.23 -15.13 -9.51
CA VAL A 554 30.14 -15.87 -8.63
C VAL A 554 31.17 -16.60 -9.47
N ASP A 555 32.43 -16.15 -9.42
CA ASP A 555 33.54 -16.73 -10.19
C ASP A 555 33.24 -16.91 -11.70
N GLY A 556 32.42 -16.02 -12.27
CA GLY A 556 32.02 -16.01 -13.68
C GLY A 556 30.74 -16.78 -14.02
N LYS A 557 30.03 -17.34 -13.03
CA LYS A 557 28.71 -17.96 -13.20
C LYS A 557 27.61 -17.11 -12.56
N PRO A 558 26.44 -16.98 -13.18
CA PRO A 558 25.30 -16.33 -12.54
C PRO A 558 24.77 -17.24 -11.41
N GLU A 559 24.64 -16.68 -10.23
CA GLU A 559 23.97 -17.26 -9.07
C GLU A 559 23.05 -16.21 -8.44
N THR A 560 22.00 -16.66 -7.75
CA THR A 560 21.05 -15.79 -7.07
C THR A 560 21.33 -15.81 -5.57
N LEU A 561 21.52 -14.63 -4.97
CA LEU A 561 21.68 -14.48 -3.52
C LEU A 561 20.48 -13.76 -2.92
N ALA A 562 19.93 -14.32 -1.85
CA ALA A 562 18.93 -13.63 -1.05
C ALA A 562 19.57 -12.46 -0.30
N PHE A 563 19.16 -11.24 -0.64
CA PHE A 563 19.50 -10.01 0.04
C PHE A 563 18.33 -9.56 0.93
N THR A 564 18.62 -8.97 2.07
CA THR A 564 17.60 -8.47 2.99
C THR A 564 18.01 -7.10 3.47
N LEU A 565 17.06 -6.18 3.43
CA LEU A 565 17.28 -4.77 3.64
C LEU A 565 16.91 -4.41 5.08
N THR A 566 17.91 -4.02 5.85
CA THR A 566 17.82 -3.69 7.29
C THR A 566 18.03 -2.19 7.54
N PRO A 567 17.73 -1.66 8.74
CA PRO A 567 18.05 -0.29 9.10
C PRO A 567 19.53 0.07 8.95
N ALA A 568 20.44 -0.91 9.13
CA ALA A 568 21.87 -0.68 8.91
C ALA A 568 22.20 -0.37 7.45
N ASP A 569 21.49 -0.97 6.49
CA ASP A 569 21.66 -0.66 5.07
C ASP A 569 21.24 0.79 4.76
N PHE A 570 20.19 1.29 5.43
CA PHE A 570 19.79 2.69 5.36
C PHE A 570 20.85 3.63 5.98
N TYR A 571 21.37 3.29 7.18
CA TYR A 571 22.43 4.10 7.79
C TYR A 571 23.70 4.13 6.95
N ALA A 572 24.02 3.03 6.27
CA ALA A 572 25.12 2.94 5.32
C ALA A 572 24.90 3.73 4.01
N MET A 573 23.75 4.39 3.83
CA MET A 573 23.62 5.38 2.75
C MET A 573 24.49 6.61 3.07
N ASP A 574 24.62 7.02 4.33
CA ASP A 574 25.48 8.14 4.72
C ASP A 574 26.97 7.75 4.59
N PRO A 575 27.77 8.42 3.72
CA PRO A 575 29.18 8.12 3.54
C PRO A 575 30.00 8.20 4.84
N VAL A 576 29.60 9.06 5.79
CA VAL A 576 30.27 9.17 7.10
C VAL A 576 30.07 7.89 7.89
N ARG A 577 28.85 7.37 7.94
CA ARG A 577 28.50 6.13 8.65
C ARG A 577 29.07 4.90 7.95
N THR A 578 29.11 4.87 6.62
CA THR A 578 29.71 3.77 5.87
C THR A 578 31.20 3.61 6.15
N ALA A 579 31.91 4.71 6.42
CA ALA A 579 33.31 4.65 6.84
C ALA A 579 33.50 3.98 8.22
N GLU A 580 32.47 3.91 9.07
CA GLU A 580 32.49 3.21 10.37
C GLU A 580 32.44 1.68 10.20
N LEU A 581 31.99 1.16 9.06
CA LEU A 581 31.93 -0.28 8.79
C LEU A 581 33.30 -0.92 8.49
N GLU A 582 33.52 -2.15 8.93
CA GLU A 582 34.77 -2.87 8.64
C GLU A 582 34.57 -3.83 7.47
N VAL A 583 35.04 -3.45 6.29
CA VAL A 583 34.99 -4.30 5.08
C VAL A 583 36.00 -5.45 5.21
N ILE A 584 35.48 -6.68 5.23
CA ILE A 584 36.25 -7.89 5.48
C ILE A 584 36.80 -8.46 4.15
N PRO A 585 38.12 -8.73 4.04
CA PRO A 585 38.67 -9.43 2.88
C PRO A 585 38.06 -10.85 2.73
N PRO A 586 37.68 -11.29 1.51
CA PRO A 586 37.06 -12.61 1.28
C PRO A 586 37.88 -13.79 1.81
N SER A 587 39.21 -13.73 1.66
CA SER A 587 40.14 -14.75 2.18
C SER A 587 40.14 -14.87 3.72
N LEU A 588 39.66 -13.85 4.44
CA LEU A 588 39.64 -13.78 5.90
C LEU A 588 38.24 -13.95 6.51
N TYR A 589 37.21 -14.29 5.74
CA TYR A 589 35.86 -14.53 6.26
C TYR A 589 35.85 -15.50 7.45
N PRO A 590 35.48 -15.03 8.66
CA PRO A 590 35.25 -15.91 9.81
C PRO A 590 34.04 -16.81 9.55
N ASP A 591 34.09 -18.05 10.03
CA ASP A 591 32.94 -18.98 9.93
C ASP A 591 31.77 -18.58 10.86
N VAL A 592 31.94 -17.52 11.64
CA VAL A 592 30.98 -17.04 12.66
C VAL A 592 30.24 -15.76 12.25
N LEU A 593 30.46 -15.27 11.03
CA LEU A 593 29.70 -14.14 10.48
C LEU A 593 28.23 -14.54 10.30
N MET A 594 27.33 -13.66 10.72
CA MET A 594 25.89 -13.85 10.63
C MET A 594 25.27 -12.60 9.99
N PRO A 595 24.34 -12.75 9.03
CA PRO A 595 23.59 -11.60 8.51
C PRO A 595 22.91 -10.84 9.65
N LEU A 596 22.87 -9.50 9.57
CA LEU A 596 22.33 -8.68 10.67
C LEU A 596 20.90 -9.08 11.06
N GLN A 597 20.04 -9.45 10.10
CA GLN A 597 18.66 -9.89 10.37
C GLN A 597 18.58 -11.12 11.30
N ASP A 598 19.48 -12.09 11.11
CA ASP A 598 19.49 -13.34 11.88
C ASP A 598 20.08 -13.06 13.27
N TYR A 599 21.08 -12.18 13.31
CA TYR A 599 21.68 -11.69 14.54
C TYR A 599 20.63 -11.01 15.45
N LEU A 600 19.78 -10.14 14.89
CA LEU A 600 18.73 -9.44 15.66
C LEU A 600 17.62 -10.36 16.19
N ASN A 601 17.41 -11.51 15.57
CA ASN A 601 16.41 -12.50 15.99
C ASN A 601 16.96 -13.58 16.93
N THR A 602 18.28 -13.68 17.07
CA THR A 602 18.92 -14.73 17.88
C THR A 602 18.98 -14.32 19.36
N PRO A 603 18.64 -15.22 20.31
CA PRO A 603 18.74 -14.94 21.74
C PRO A 603 20.18 -14.59 22.18
N VAL A 604 20.31 -13.64 23.11
CA VAL A 604 21.60 -13.07 23.57
C VAL A 604 22.63 -14.14 23.98
N GLN A 605 22.19 -15.26 24.56
CA GLN A 605 23.09 -16.34 24.99
C GLN A 605 23.82 -17.01 23.81
N ALA A 606 23.19 -17.07 22.64
CA ALA A 606 23.75 -17.68 21.44
C ALA A 606 24.60 -16.69 20.62
N LEU A 607 24.50 -15.38 20.87
CA LEU A 607 25.19 -14.33 20.11
C LEU A 607 26.69 -14.19 20.43
N ALA A 608 27.16 -14.72 21.56
CA ALA A 608 28.51 -14.47 22.07
C ALA A 608 29.66 -14.91 21.14
N GLU A 609 29.38 -15.81 20.19
CA GLU A 609 30.36 -16.30 19.22
C GLU A 609 30.22 -15.68 17.83
N HIS A 610 29.10 -15.00 17.54
CA HIS A 610 28.77 -14.49 16.22
C HIS A 610 29.08 -12.99 16.07
N LEU A 611 29.27 -12.57 14.82
CA LEU A 611 29.48 -11.17 14.45
C LEU A 611 28.52 -10.79 13.32
N PRO A 612 27.77 -9.68 13.44
CA PRO A 612 26.83 -9.24 12.42
C PRO A 612 27.54 -8.60 11.22
N PHE A 613 27.01 -8.81 10.02
CA PHE A 613 27.46 -8.13 8.81
C PHE A 613 26.29 -7.71 7.93
N ILE A 614 26.56 -6.72 7.07
CA ILE A 614 25.74 -6.35 5.90
C ILE A 614 26.57 -6.46 4.62
N TRP A 615 25.89 -6.50 3.47
CA TRP A 615 26.55 -6.54 2.17
C TRP A 615 26.81 -5.11 1.67
N VAL A 616 27.98 -4.89 1.09
CA VAL A 616 28.37 -3.62 0.46
C VAL A 616 29.06 -3.86 -0.87
N LEU A 617 29.08 -2.84 -1.72
CA LEU A 617 29.72 -2.84 -3.03
C LEU A 617 30.92 -1.91 -3.04
N ASP A 618 32.00 -2.34 -3.68
CA ASP A 618 33.11 -1.45 -4.04
C ASP A 618 32.84 -0.69 -5.36
N ASP A 619 33.74 0.22 -5.71
CA ASP A 619 33.74 0.99 -6.95
C ASP A 619 33.83 0.12 -8.23
N GLU A 620 34.21 -1.14 -8.08
CA GLU A 620 34.37 -2.13 -9.15
C GLU A 620 33.18 -3.10 -9.23
N ASN A 621 32.09 -2.80 -8.52
CA ASN A 621 30.86 -3.58 -8.38
C ASN A 621 31.10 -5.00 -7.83
N ARG A 622 32.04 -5.14 -6.89
CA ARG A 622 32.27 -6.40 -6.19
C ARG A 622 31.58 -6.37 -4.84
N LEU A 623 30.95 -7.49 -4.51
CA LEU A 623 30.29 -7.69 -3.22
C LEU A 623 31.30 -8.04 -2.13
N HIS A 624 31.19 -7.33 -1.01
CA HIS A 624 31.95 -7.57 0.20
C HIS A 624 31.04 -7.66 1.42
N LYS A 625 31.48 -8.41 2.44
CA LYS A 625 30.85 -8.43 3.76
C LYS A 625 31.46 -7.34 4.63
N ALA A 626 30.64 -6.44 5.15
CA ALA A 626 31.07 -5.39 6.06
C ALA A 626 30.53 -5.68 7.47
N ALA A 627 31.43 -5.80 8.45
CA ALA A 627 31.02 -5.98 9.84
C ALA A 627 30.41 -4.68 10.39
N VAL A 628 29.33 -4.83 11.13
CA VAL A 628 28.58 -3.73 11.74
C VAL A 628 29.05 -3.53 13.19
N PRO A 629 29.36 -2.29 13.64
CA PRO A 629 29.77 -2.04 15.03
C PRO A 629 28.60 -2.24 16.02
N PHE A 630 28.91 -2.52 17.29
CA PHE A 630 27.89 -2.82 18.31
C PHE A 630 26.92 -1.66 18.55
N SER A 631 27.36 -0.41 18.41
CA SER A 631 26.53 0.79 18.60
C SER A 631 25.34 0.87 17.67
N TRP A 632 25.41 0.28 16.47
CA TRP A 632 24.31 0.26 15.51
C TRP A 632 23.20 -0.74 15.88
N LEU A 633 23.50 -1.73 16.73
CA LEU A 633 22.58 -2.82 17.01
C LEU A 633 21.35 -2.38 17.79
N ALA A 634 21.51 -1.52 18.79
CA ALA A 634 20.38 -1.05 19.58
C ALA A 634 19.40 -0.21 18.73
N PRO A 635 19.85 0.77 17.91
CA PRO A 635 18.97 1.48 16.97
C PRO A 635 18.28 0.55 15.96
N CYS A 636 19.00 -0.42 15.39
CA CYS A 636 18.41 -1.38 14.45
C CYS A 636 17.34 -2.25 15.13
N LYS A 637 17.59 -2.69 16.36
CA LYS A 637 16.64 -3.48 17.14
C LYS A 637 15.41 -2.66 17.50
N GLU A 638 15.58 -1.40 17.89
CA GLU A 638 14.46 -0.52 18.22
C GLU A 638 13.58 -0.22 17.00
N ARG A 639 14.16 -0.08 15.79
CA ARG A 639 13.40 0.02 14.53
C ARG A 639 12.61 -1.25 14.21
N LEU A 640 13.20 -2.43 14.44
CA LEU A 640 12.50 -3.71 14.30
C LEU A 640 11.33 -3.84 15.29
N ASP A 641 11.53 -3.44 16.54
CA ASP A 641 10.50 -3.49 17.58
C ASP A 641 9.34 -2.52 17.26
N ASN A 642 9.65 -1.31 16.77
CA ASN A 642 8.64 -0.37 16.28
C ASN A 642 7.85 -0.94 15.10
N TRP A 643 8.51 -1.63 14.15
CA TRP A 643 7.82 -2.27 13.04
C TRP A 643 6.89 -3.39 13.50
N GLN A 644 7.33 -4.24 14.43
CA GLN A 644 6.48 -5.29 15.01
C GLN A 644 5.27 -4.69 15.73
N PHE A 645 5.45 -3.60 16.48
CA PHE A 645 4.35 -2.85 17.10
C PHE A 645 3.33 -2.36 16.06
N ILE A 646 3.81 -1.77 14.95
CA ILE A 646 2.96 -1.29 13.86
C ILE A 646 2.25 -2.45 13.13
N GLN A 647 2.92 -3.60 12.94
CA GLN A 647 2.32 -4.81 12.37
C GLN A 647 1.18 -5.32 13.23
N GLU A 648 1.38 -5.43 14.55
CA GLU A 648 0.35 -5.89 15.46
C GLU A 648 -0.89 -4.98 15.44
N LEU A 649 -0.69 -3.66 15.39
CA LEU A 649 -1.78 -2.69 15.23
C LEU A 649 -2.55 -2.87 13.90
N GLY A 650 -1.83 -3.21 12.83
CA GLY A 650 -2.42 -3.54 11.52
C GLY A 650 -3.01 -4.94 11.41
N GLY A 651 -3.01 -5.73 12.47
CA GLY A 651 -3.46 -7.12 12.44
C GLY A 651 -2.55 -8.06 11.63
N VAL A 652 -1.36 -7.59 11.26
CA VAL A 652 -0.33 -8.39 10.58
C VAL A 652 0.55 -9.03 11.64
N ASN A 653 0.82 -10.34 11.52
CA ASN A 653 1.61 -11.10 12.51
C ASN A 653 1.11 -10.94 13.96
N SER A 654 -0.20 -10.78 14.16
CA SER A 654 -0.77 -10.58 15.49
C SER A 654 -0.48 -11.77 16.41
N TYR A 655 0.17 -11.51 17.55
CA TYR A 655 0.44 -12.51 18.58
C TYR A 655 -0.82 -13.26 19.01
N HIS A 656 -1.94 -12.56 19.19
CA HIS A 656 -3.20 -13.15 19.64
C HIS A 656 -3.80 -14.10 18.59
N VAL A 657 -3.68 -13.75 17.31
CA VAL A 657 -4.14 -14.61 16.21
C VAL A 657 -3.26 -15.85 16.12
N SER A 658 -1.94 -15.70 16.14
CA SER A 658 -1.00 -16.82 16.13
C SER A 658 -1.24 -17.78 17.29
N ARG A 659 -1.43 -17.25 18.50
CA ARG A 659 -1.74 -18.06 19.69
C ARG A 659 -3.10 -18.76 19.59
N ALA A 660 -4.11 -18.10 19.04
CA ALA A 660 -5.43 -18.71 18.84
C ALA A 660 -5.36 -19.86 17.81
N ILE A 661 -4.60 -19.67 16.72
CA ILE A 661 -4.34 -20.71 15.72
C ILE A 661 -3.58 -21.88 16.35
N GLU A 662 -2.54 -21.62 17.15
CA GLU A 662 -1.77 -22.66 17.82
C GLU A 662 -2.63 -23.45 18.81
N LEU A 663 -3.44 -22.78 19.63
CA LEU A 663 -4.39 -23.43 20.53
C LEU A 663 -5.40 -24.29 19.76
N ALA A 664 -6.04 -23.74 18.74
CA ALA A 664 -7.00 -24.48 17.91
C ALA A 664 -6.34 -25.69 17.23
N ARG A 665 -5.09 -25.55 16.78
CA ARG A 665 -4.30 -26.64 16.21
C ARG A 665 -4.04 -27.73 17.25
N THR A 666 -3.62 -27.39 18.46
CA THR A 666 -3.37 -28.38 19.52
C THR A 666 -4.65 -29.10 19.95
N GLU A 667 -5.79 -28.40 20.00
CA GLU A 667 -7.09 -29.00 20.29
C GLU A 667 -7.52 -29.97 19.18
N TRP A 668 -7.36 -29.55 17.93
CA TRP A 668 -7.65 -30.38 16.76
C TRP A 668 -6.73 -31.61 16.69
N GLU A 669 -5.43 -31.45 16.91
CA GLU A 669 -4.48 -32.57 16.97
C GLU A 669 -4.85 -33.56 18.09
N ALA A 670 -5.26 -33.06 19.26
CA ALA A 670 -5.71 -33.91 20.35
C ALA A 670 -7.03 -34.66 20.02
N GLU A 671 -7.96 -34.03 19.32
CA GLU A 671 -9.20 -34.67 18.84
C GLU A 671 -8.89 -35.75 17.80
N LYS A 672 -7.99 -35.47 16.85
CA LYS A 672 -7.58 -36.44 15.83
C LYS A 672 -6.83 -37.63 16.40
N VAL A 673 -5.99 -37.42 17.42
CA VAL A 673 -5.35 -38.53 18.14
C VAL A 673 -6.39 -39.44 18.80
N LYS A 674 -7.41 -38.88 19.46
CA LYS A 674 -8.51 -39.67 20.05
C LYS A 674 -9.29 -40.45 18.99
N GLU A 675 -9.63 -39.81 17.87
CA GLU A 675 -10.33 -40.47 16.76
C GLU A 675 -9.51 -41.62 16.18
N ILE A 676 -8.19 -41.45 16.03
CA ILE A 676 -7.27 -42.51 15.60
C ILE A 676 -7.21 -43.65 16.62
N GLU A 677 -7.18 -43.34 17.92
CA GLU A 677 -7.19 -44.36 18.99
C GLU A 677 -8.50 -45.16 19.02
N GLU A 678 -9.65 -44.50 18.85
CA GLU A 678 -10.96 -45.14 18.76
C GLU A 678 -11.07 -46.03 17.51
N LEU A 679 -10.62 -45.54 16.34
CA LEU A 679 -10.59 -46.32 15.11
C LEU A 679 -9.66 -47.54 15.22
N LYS A 680 -8.50 -47.39 15.85
CA LYS A 680 -7.59 -48.52 16.12
C LYS A 680 -8.24 -49.54 17.04
N ALA A 681 -8.88 -49.10 18.12
CA ALA A 681 -9.60 -49.99 19.03
C ALA A 681 -10.73 -50.76 18.33
N ASP A 682 -11.49 -50.08 17.45
CA ASP A 682 -12.53 -50.70 16.63
C ASP A 682 -11.96 -51.70 15.62
N MET A 683 -10.84 -51.38 14.99
CA MET A 683 -10.15 -52.30 14.08
C MET A 683 -9.62 -53.53 14.82
N ASP A 684 -8.99 -53.35 15.98
CA ASP A 684 -8.50 -54.45 16.82
C ASP A 684 -9.66 -55.33 17.31
N ALA A 685 -10.79 -54.73 17.69
CA ALA A 685 -12.00 -55.44 18.04
C ALA A 685 -12.55 -56.27 16.86
N LYS A 686 -12.55 -55.70 15.64
CA LYS A 686 -12.95 -56.43 14.42
C LYS A 686 -11.98 -57.57 14.10
N ILE A 687 -10.67 -57.37 14.24
CA ILE A 687 -9.67 -58.41 14.03
C ILE A 687 -9.88 -59.56 15.03
N GLU A 688 -10.13 -59.24 16.30
CA GLU A 688 -10.37 -60.25 17.33
C GLU A 688 -11.69 -61.00 17.11
N HIS A 689 -12.74 -60.31 16.65
CA HIS A 689 -13.99 -60.95 16.25
C HIS A 689 -13.76 -61.94 15.09
N ILE A 690 -13.05 -61.52 14.04
CA ILE A 690 -12.70 -62.38 12.90
C ILE A 690 -11.88 -63.59 13.37
N ARG A 691 -10.88 -63.38 14.25
CA ARG A 691 -10.07 -64.48 14.81
C ARG A 691 -10.92 -65.50 15.57
N LYS A 692 -11.91 -65.06 16.35
CA LYS A 692 -12.81 -65.97 17.07
C LYS A 692 -13.74 -66.73 16.14
N GLU A 693 -14.31 -66.08 15.13
CA GLU A 693 -15.17 -66.75 14.15
C GLU A 693 -14.41 -67.73 13.26
N GLU A 694 -13.27 -67.33 12.72
CA GLU A 694 -12.43 -68.18 11.88
C GLU A 694 -11.76 -69.30 12.71
N GLY A 695 -11.36 -69.02 13.95
CA GLY A 695 -10.87 -70.02 14.89
C GLY A 695 -11.93 -71.08 15.23
N GLY A 696 -13.18 -70.68 15.42
CA GLY A 696 -14.31 -71.60 15.59
C GLY A 696 -14.55 -72.46 14.35
N LYS A 697 -14.59 -71.86 13.16
CA LYS A 697 -14.75 -72.58 11.88
C LYS A 697 -13.58 -73.52 11.58
N ALA A 698 -12.35 -73.14 11.92
CA ALA A 698 -11.17 -73.98 11.75
C ALA A 698 -11.19 -75.18 12.70
N MET A 699 -11.64 -74.98 13.94
CA MET A 699 -11.81 -76.07 14.91
C MET A 699 -12.94 -77.01 14.49
N ASP A 700 -14.06 -76.49 13.98
CA ASP A 700 -15.15 -77.31 13.42
C ASP A 700 -14.68 -78.13 12.20
N ARG A 701 -13.84 -77.55 11.34
CA ARG A 701 -13.21 -78.29 10.22
C ARG A 701 -12.26 -79.37 10.71
N LEU A 702 -11.46 -79.11 11.75
CA LEU A 702 -10.56 -80.12 12.33
C LEU A 702 -11.34 -81.25 13.02
N VAL A 703 -12.44 -80.93 13.70
CA VAL A 703 -13.34 -81.92 14.29
C VAL A 703 -14.01 -82.75 13.19
N ASN A 704 -14.49 -82.13 12.11
CA ASN A 704 -15.05 -82.85 10.97
C ASN A 704 -14.00 -83.74 10.28
N VAL A 705 -12.76 -83.27 10.11
CA VAL A 705 -11.67 -84.09 9.56
C VAL A 705 -11.29 -85.23 10.51
N LEU A 706 -11.29 -85.03 11.83
CA LEU A 706 -11.02 -86.09 12.82
C LEU A 706 -12.17 -87.12 12.91
N LEU A 707 -13.42 -86.69 12.70
CA LEU A 707 -14.57 -87.59 12.59
C LEU A 707 -14.62 -88.32 11.24
N ASP A 708 -14.08 -87.71 10.17
CA ASP A 708 -13.91 -88.34 8.84
C ASP A 708 -12.65 -89.23 8.75
N LEU A 709 -11.78 -89.24 9.77
CA LEU A 709 -10.54 -90.03 9.79
C LEU A 709 -10.71 -91.49 10.24
N ASP A 710 -11.94 -92.01 10.34
CA ASP A 710 -12.21 -93.42 10.68
C ASP A 710 -12.32 -94.33 9.42
N HIS A 711 -12.13 -93.78 8.22
CA HIS A 711 -12.05 -94.56 6.99
C HIS A 711 -10.83 -94.19 6.12
N ASN A 712 -9.90 -95.14 6.08
CA ASN A 712 -8.74 -95.28 5.19
C ASN A 712 -7.38 -94.78 5.70
N LEU A 713 -6.83 -95.59 6.62
CA LEU A 713 -5.39 -95.80 6.75
C LEU A 713 -4.84 -96.49 5.49
N SER A 714 -3.97 -95.81 4.74
CA SER A 714 -2.70 -96.32 4.17
C SER A 714 -2.37 -95.65 2.84
N ALA A 715 -1.41 -94.73 2.87
CA ALA A 715 -0.20 -94.77 2.06
C ALA A 715 0.54 -93.43 2.19
N VAL A 716 1.68 -93.47 2.88
CA VAL A 716 2.66 -92.38 2.95
C VAL A 716 3.53 -92.44 1.68
N PRO A 717 3.80 -91.28 1.04
CA PRO A 717 5.13 -91.01 0.53
C PRO A 717 5.74 -89.79 1.23
N SER A 718 6.99 -90.00 1.64
CA SER A 718 7.90 -89.04 2.27
C SER A 718 8.09 -87.79 1.40
N ALA A 719 7.66 -86.63 1.90
CA ALA A 719 7.96 -85.33 1.32
C ALA A 719 9.09 -84.63 2.09
N THR A 720 10.07 -84.19 1.32
CA THR A 720 11.32 -83.55 1.71
C THR A 720 11.09 -82.20 2.39
N ALA A 721 11.81 -81.96 3.49
CA ALA A 721 11.74 -80.73 4.28
C ALA A 721 12.27 -79.50 3.50
N PRO A 722 11.52 -78.38 3.43
CA PRO A 722 12.05 -77.08 3.05
C PRO A 722 12.87 -76.49 4.21
N LYS A 723 14.07 -76.01 3.90
CA LYS A 723 14.97 -75.32 4.81
C LYS A 723 14.34 -74.01 5.31
N THR A 724 14.35 -73.85 6.63
CA THR A 724 14.14 -72.60 7.35
C THR A 724 15.23 -71.60 6.96
N GLN A 725 14.87 -70.52 6.26
CA GLN A 725 15.65 -69.29 6.25
C GLN A 725 14.99 -68.32 7.23
N ALA A 726 15.66 -68.13 8.36
CA ALA A 726 15.35 -67.09 9.31
C ALA A 726 15.71 -65.73 8.70
N LEU A 727 14.71 -64.87 8.54
CA LEU A 727 14.92 -63.45 8.32
C LEU A 727 15.40 -62.83 9.65
N PRO A 728 16.50 -62.05 9.64
CA PRO A 728 16.99 -61.40 10.85
C PRO A 728 16.06 -60.25 11.27
N MET A 729 15.74 -60.21 12.56
CA MET A 729 15.18 -59.04 13.23
C MET A 729 16.17 -57.87 13.15
N PRO A 730 15.74 -56.67 12.73
CA PRO A 730 16.40 -55.44 13.11
C PRO A 730 15.99 -55.11 14.55
N ALA A 731 16.95 -55.14 15.45
CA ALA A 731 16.86 -54.40 16.69
C ALA A 731 17.07 -52.92 16.36
N ASP A 732 16.08 -52.07 16.63
CA ASP A 732 16.35 -50.64 16.76
C ASP A 732 15.57 -50.06 17.94
N LYS A 733 16.31 -49.34 18.78
CA LYS A 733 15.80 -48.55 19.91
C LYS A 733 15.16 -47.27 19.34
N PRO A 734 14.23 -46.64 20.09
CA PRO A 734 13.48 -45.48 19.61
C PRO A 734 14.42 -44.30 19.34
N LYS A 735 14.50 -43.87 18.08
CA LYS A 735 14.99 -42.52 17.74
C LYS A 735 13.86 -41.53 17.94
N GLN A 736 14.16 -40.46 18.67
CA GLN A 736 13.37 -39.23 18.69
C GLN A 736 13.17 -38.75 17.26
N VAL A 737 11.92 -38.46 16.91
CA VAL A 737 11.59 -37.70 15.71
C VAL A 737 11.74 -36.24 16.11
N ASP A 738 12.91 -35.66 15.84
CA ASP A 738 13.03 -34.22 15.68
C ASP A 738 12.33 -33.87 14.36
N ILE A 739 11.35 -32.97 14.45
CA ILE A 739 10.66 -32.39 13.30
C ILE A 739 11.62 -31.35 12.70
N PRO A 740 12.13 -31.52 11.47
CA PRO A 740 12.80 -30.44 10.76
C PRO A 740 11.75 -29.39 10.37
N ALA A 741 12.04 -28.13 10.65
CA ALA A 741 11.32 -27.00 10.06
C ALA A 741 11.48 -27.06 8.52
N PRO A 742 10.43 -26.76 7.73
CA PRO A 742 10.50 -26.88 6.29
C PRO A 742 11.37 -25.76 5.70
N GLU A 743 12.36 -26.16 4.89
CA GLU A 743 12.98 -25.29 3.89
C GLU A 743 11.96 -24.98 2.79
N PRO A 744 11.96 -23.77 2.20
CA PRO A 744 11.10 -23.45 1.07
C PRO A 744 11.67 -24.11 -0.18
N GLU A 745 11.21 -25.31 -0.51
CA GLU A 745 11.36 -25.88 -1.84
C GLU A 745 10.46 -25.12 -2.82
N GLU A 746 11.03 -24.77 -3.98
CA GLU A 746 10.30 -24.29 -5.15
C GLU A 746 9.17 -25.27 -5.47
N LYS A 747 7.92 -24.79 -5.44
CA LYS A 747 6.76 -25.58 -5.86
C LYS A 747 6.86 -25.80 -7.38
N GLU A 748 7.44 -26.92 -7.79
CA GLU A 748 6.88 -27.63 -8.94
C GLU A 748 5.46 -28.04 -8.55
N GLU A 749 4.47 -27.67 -9.35
CA GLU A 749 3.07 -28.01 -9.12
C GLU A 749 2.94 -29.55 -9.08
N GLU A 750 2.87 -30.13 -7.87
CA GLU A 750 2.60 -31.54 -7.68
C GLU A 750 1.18 -31.84 -8.20
N ILE A 751 1.08 -32.29 -9.45
CA ILE A 751 -0.18 -32.80 -10.02
C ILE A 751 -0.65 -33.98 -9.17
N SER A 752 -1.84 -33.85 -8.57
CA SER A 752 -2.46 -34.92 -7.78
C SER A 752 -2.51 -36.24 -8.55
N ALA A 753 -2.10 -37.34 -7.91
CA ALA A 753 -2.17 -38.69 -8.48
C ALA A 753 -3.61 -39.18 -8.70
N GLU A 754 -4.59 -38.61 -7.99
CA GLU A 754 -6.01 -38.96 -8.11
C GLU A 754 -6.86 -37.76 -8.52
N ALA A 755 -7.97 -38.04 -9.22
CA ALA A 755 -8.96 -37.03 -9.59
C ALA A 755 -9.68 -36.50 -8.34
N TRP A 756 -9.83 -35.18 -8.24
CA TRP A 756 -10.48 -34.53 -7.10
C TRP A 756 -11.34 -33.32 -7.54
N ILE A 757 -12.17 -32.80 -6.63
CA ILE A 757 -13.06 -31.66 -6.90
C ILE A 757 -12.94 -30.63 -5.78
N GLU A 758 -12.77 -29.35 -6.14
CA GLU A 758 -13.01 -28.18 -5.27
C GLU A 758 -14.50 -28.05 -4.94
N THR A 759 -14.97 -28.92 -4.04
CA THR A 759 -16.41 -29.15 -3.79
C THR A 759 -17.14 -27.85 -3.40
N PHE A 760 -16.46 -26.94 -2.72
CA PHE A 760 -16.97 -25.62 -2.32
C PHE A 760 -17.29 -24.68 -3.50
N ARG A 761 -16.73 -24.92 -4.70
CA ARG A 761 -17.02 -24.14 -5.92
C ARG A 761 -18.12 -24.77 -6.78
N CYS A 762 -18.62 -25.94 -6.42
CA CYS A 762 -19.62 -26.64 -7.22
C CYS A 762 -20.94 -25.85 -7.32
N THR A 763 -21.41 -25.60 -8.55
CA THR A 763 -22.66 -24.87 -8.84
C THR A 763 -23.88 -25.79 -9.03
N THR A 764 -23.78 -27.09 -8.76
CA THR A 764 -24.90 -28.06 -8.87
C THR A 764 -25.52 -28.16 -10.28
N CYS A 765 -24.72 -28.02 -11.33
CA CYS A 765 -25.18 -28.10 -12.73
C CYS A 765 -25.52 -29.52 -13.21
N ASN A 766 -25.13 -30.57 -12.47
CA ASN A 766 -25.28 -32.01 -12.77
C ASN A 766 -24.44 -32.55 -13.95
N ASP A 767 -23.69 -31.72 -14.67
CA ASP A 767 -23.01 -32.14 -15.90
C ASP A 767 -21.98 -33.24 -15.68
N CYS A 768 -21.18 -33.16 -14.61
CA CYS A 768 -20.16 -34.14 -14.28
C CYS A 768 -20.76 -35.49 -13.83
N ILE A 769 -21.83 -35.46 -13.03
CA ILE A 769 -22.53 -36.66 -12.55
C ILE A 769 -23.28 -37.36 -13.70
N ASN A 770 -23.87 -36.59 -14.62
CA ASN A 770 -24.52 -37.15 -15.81
C ASN A 770 -23.49 -37.74 -16.80
N ALA A 771 -22.32 -37.11 -16.93
CA ALA A 771 -21.26 -37.56 -17.82
C ALA A 771 -20.53 -38.80 -17.29
N VAL A 772 -20.23 -38.84 -15.99
CA VAL A 772 -19.44 -39.92 -15.35
C VAL A 772 -19.99 -40.28 -13.96
N PRO A 773 -21.18 -40.92 -13.90
CA PRO A 773 -21.84 -41.25 -12.63
C PRO A 773 -21.07 -42.27 -11.78
N GLY A 774 -20.16 -43.03 -12.38
CA GLY A 774 -19.27 -43.94 -11.67
C GLY A 774 -18.19 -43.24 -10.87
N VAL A 775 -17.83 -41.98 -11.21
CA VAL A 775 -16.78 -41.20 -10.53
C VAL A 775 -17.35 -40.15 -9.60
N PHE A 776 -18.37 -39.42 -10.04
CA PHE A 776 -18.94 -38.28 -9.32
C PHE A 776 -20.30 -38.59 -8.71
N LYS A 777 -20.54 -38.15 -7.47
CA LYS A 777 -21.86 -38.15 -6.84
C LYS A 777 -22.09 -36.88 -6.03
N TYR A 778 -23.33 -36.62 -5.63
CA TYR A 778 -23.61 -35.55 -4.67
C TYR A 778 -23.35 -35.97 -3.23
N ASN A 779 -22.83 -35.04 -2.43
CA ASN A 779 -22.84 -35.12 -0.97
C ASN A 779 -24.21 -34.68 -0.39
N GLY A 780 -24.32 -34.59 0.94
CA GLY A 780 -25.56 -34.19 1.62
C GLY A 780 -26.05 -32.77 1.28
N ASP A 781 -25.13 -31.89 0.90
CA ASP A 781 -25.39 -30.48 0.58
C ASP A 781 -25.59 -30.22 -0.93
N LYS A 782 -25.75 -31.29 -1.72
CA LYS A 782 -25.87 -31.26 -3.20
C LYS A 782 -24.65 -30.66 -3.92
N GLN A 783 -23.46 -30.81 -3.37
CA GLN A 783 -22.20 -30.50 -4.06
C GLN A 783 -21.53 -31.77 -4.60
N ALA A 784 -20.94 -31.69 -5.79
CA ALA A 784 -20.33 -32.84 -6.44
C ALA A 784 -19.03 -33.23 -5.73
N ILE A 785 -18.86 -34.52 -5.44
CA ILE A 785 -17.65 -35.12 -4.86
C ILE A 785 -17.19 -36.31 -5.71
N VAL A 786 -15.90 -36.60 -5.70
CA VAL A 786 -15.36 -37.86 -6.23
C VAL A 786 -15.60 -38.95 -5.18
N HIS A 787 -16.33 -40.00 -5.56
CA HIS A 787 -16.59 -41.13 -4.66
C HIS A 787 -15.88 -42.41 -5.09
N ASN A 788 -15.47 -42.50 -6.35
CA ASN A 788 -14.66 -43.58 -6.87
C ASN A 788 -13.81 -43.05 -8.04
N PRO A 789 -12.54 -42.68 -7.81
CA PRO A 789 -11.64 -42.19 -8.85
C PRO A 789 -11.46 -43.16 -10.03
N GLN A 790 -11.70 -44.47 -9.81
CA GLN A 790 -11.58 -45.54 -10.82
C GLN A 790 -12.90 -45.87 -11.54
N GLY A 791 -13.95 -45.09 -11.28
CA GLY A 791 -15.29 -45.36 -11.80
C GLY A 791 -15.52 -45.01 -13.28
N GLY A 792 -14.49 -44.57 -14.02
CA GLY A 792 -14.56 -44.15 -15.41
C GLY A 792 -13.18 -43.99 -16.04
N THR A 793 -13.11 -43.89 -17.37
CA THR A 793 -11.83 -43.68 -18.09
C THR A 793 -11.31 -42.26 -17.91
N TYR A 794 -9.99 -42.07 -18.02
CA TYR A 794 -9.35 -40.75 -17.88
C TYR A 794 -9.92 -39.74 -18.89
N ALA A 795 -10.17 -40.19 -20.13
CA ALA A 795 -10.81 -39.37 -21.16
C ALA A 795 -12.18 -38.78 -20.74
N LEU A 796 -12.98 -39.55 -20.00
CA LEU A 796 -14.30 -39.11 -19.52
C LEU A 796 -14.18 -38.11 -18.38
N ILE A 797 -13.19 -38.26 -17.51
CA ILE A 797 -12.91 -37.34 -16.40
C ILE A 797 -12.41 -35.99 -16.94
N VAL A 798 -11.49 -35.99 -17.90
CA VAL A 798 -11.02 -34.76 -18.58
C VAL A 798 -12.17 -34.05 -19.29
N ALA A 799 -13.04 -34.79 -19.98
CA ALA A 799 -14.23 -34.21 -20.63
C ALA A 799 -15.23 -33.63 -19.62
N ALA A 800 -15.33 -34.19 -18.42
CA ALA A 800 -16.16 -33.65 -17.35
C ALA A 800 -15.57 -32.35 -16.78
N ALA A 801 -14.25 -32.26 -16.65
CA ALA A 801 -13.56 -31.04 -16.22
C ALA A 801 -13.75 -29.89 -17.22
N GLU A 802 -13.58 -30.16 -18.51
CA GLU A 802 -13.80 -29.16 -19.58
C GLU A 802 -15.24 -28.63 -19.64
N LYS A 803 -16.22 -29.48 -19.31
CA LYS A 803 -17.63 -29.10 -19.29
C LYS A 803 -18.07 -28.45 -17.98
N CYS A 804 -17.23 -28.47 -16.94
CA CYS A 804 -17.62 -27.92 -15.64
C CYS A 804 -17.65 -26.39 -15.72
N PRO A 805 -18.84 -25.74 -15.57
CA PRO A 805 -18.93 -24.28 -15.65
C PRO A 805 -18.17 -23.58 -14.53
N ALA A 806 -18.00 -24.26 -13.38
CA ALA A 806 -17.25 -23.77 -12.24
C ALA A 806 -15.75 -24.06 -12.31
N ARG A 807 -15.31 -24.86 -13.30
CA ARG A 807 -13.91 -25.34 -13.46
C ARG A 807 -13.29 -25.87 -12.15
N CYS A 808 -14.10 -26.62 -11.39
CA CYS A 808 -13.73 -27.09 -10.06
C CYS A 808 -13.34 -28.59 -10.03
N ILE A 809 -13.13 -29.22 -11.19
CA ILE A 809 -12.80 -30.64 -11.31
C ILE A 809 -11.35 -30.75 -11.80
N HIS A 810 -10.53 -31.47 -11.04
CA HIS A 810 -9.12 -31.69 -11.31
C HIS A 810 -8.92 -33.17 -11.69
N PRO A 811 -8.64 -33.50 -12.97
CA PRO A 811 -8.54 -34.88 -13.43
C PRO A 811 -7.40 -35.71 -12.82
N GLY A 812 -6.35 -35.07 -12.30
CA GLY A 812 -5.14 -35.72 -11.78
C GLY A 812 -4.31 -36.42 -12.86
N LEU A 813 -3.51 -37.42 -12.46
CA LEU A 813 -2.78 -38.29 -13.38
C LEU A 813 -3.65 -39.44 -13.93
N PRO A 814 -3.40 -39.92 -15.16
CA PRO A 814 -4.11 -41.06 -15.71
C PRO A 814 -3.83 -42.35 -14.93
N GLN A 815 -4.87 -43.00 -14.43
CA GLN A 815 -4.74 -44.23 -13.63
C GLN A 815 -4.54 -45.50 -14.47
N HIS A 816 -4.80 -45.45 -15.78
CA HIS A 816 -4.60 -46.57 -16.69
C HIS A 816 -3.63 -46.19 -17.83
N PRO A 817 -2.42 -46.77 -17.85
CA PRO A 817 -1.38 -46.42 -18.83
C PRO A 817 -1.67 -46.89 -20.27
N ASP A 818 -2.67 -47.74 -20.47
CA ASP A 818 -3.01 -48.34 -21.77
C ASP A 818 -4.21 -47.64 -22.47
N GLU A 819 -4.67 -46.47 -21.99
CA GLU A 819 -5.76 -45.73 -22.63
C GLU A 819 -5.32 -45.06 -23.96
N PRO A 820 -6.15 -45.12 -25.03
CA PRO A 820 -5.81 -44.49 -26.30
C PRO A 820 -5.74 -42.96 -26.18
N ASN A 821 -4.75 -42.35 -26.85
CA ASN A 821 -4.51 -40.90 -26.89
C ASN A 821 -4.14 -40.24 -25.53
N LEU A 822 -3.44 -40.97 -24.65
CA LEU A 822 -3.06 -40.50 -23.31
C LEU A 822 -2.31 -39.15 -23.29
N GLU A 823 -1.29 -38.98 -24.13
CA GLU A 823 -0.47 -37.75 -24.17
C GLU A 823 -1.32 -36.51 -24.50
N ALA A 824 -2.27 -36.64 -25.44
CA ALA A 824 -3.16 -35.55 -25.81
C ALA A 824 -4.18 -35.23 -24.70
N LEU A 825 -4.56 -36.22 -23.89
CA LEU A 825 -5.46 -36.04 -22.75
C LEU A 825 -4.75 -35.40 -21.56
N ILE A 826 -3.50 -35.77 -21.28
CA ILE A 826 -2.67 -35.15 -20.23
C ILE A 826 -2.51 -33.65 -20.53
N LYS A 827 -2.12 -33.30 -21.76
CA LYS A 827 -1.96 -31.89 -22.17
C LYS A 827 -3.24 -31.06 -22.03
N ARG A 828 -4.41 -31.67 -22.23
CA ARG A 828 -5.71 -31.00 -22.04
C ARG A 828 -6.09 -30.86 -20.57
N ALA A 829 -5.62 -31.76 -19.72
CA ALA A 829 -5.85 -31.76 -18.28
C ALA A 829 -4.95 -30.76 -17.54
N GLU A 830 -3.78 -30.39 -18.09
CA GLU A 830 -2.81 -29.45 -17.47
C GLU A 830 -3.46 -28.15 -16.97
N GLN A 831 -4.37 -27.54 -17.72
CA GLN A 831 -5.04 -26.29 -17.30
C GLN A 831 -6.08 -26.48 -16.17
N PHE A 832 -6.40 -27.73 -15.82
CA PHE A 832 -7.38 -28.08 -14.79
C PHE A 832 -6.74 -28.82 -13.62
N ASN A 833 -5.48 -29.24 -13.71
CA ASN A 833 -4.73 -29.85 -12.62
C ASN A 833 -4.01 -28.75 -11.86
#